data_AF-A0A357JIM1-F1
#
_entry.id   AF-A0A357JIM1-F1
#
_cell.length_a   1.000
_cell.length_b   1.000
_cell.length_c   1.000
_cell.angle_alpha   90.00
_cell.angle_beta   90.00
_cell.angle_gamma   90.00
#
_symmetry.space_group_name_H-M   'P 1'
#
loop_
_entity.id
_entity.type
_entity.pdbx_description
1 polymer ?
#
loop_
_entity_poly.entity_id
_entity_poly.type
_entity_poly.pdbx_seq_one_letter_code
_entity_poly.pdbx_strand_id
1 'polypeptide(L)'
;MEKRAYNILFHTHTVSGIVISVALYIIFFAGSFSFFRNDIINWERNEYAPSSQGIQLDIDTMLDSLKNNYTLYGNDIRIKDFNPQQRVSILLSGSKDSLASDEARVPHFLYQNLKTYKTADYTGSYTLGEFLYRLHFLDQIPLIGRYLSGFTAFFFLFAILTGVLVHWKKIISNFYVFRPWAKLKSMWSDAHTALGMIGLPFQFMYAVTGAYFMIKIVLLVPTVVVIYNSDQKQLLQDIVPESTFLFENKTLNKAFSINHFLDKADTFWSDFDINTIQIYNYGDTNMHIAFKGEADSKRKFGSDGNVIYKVSTEKIISKKNPIKEVTYFDITKDIMDKLHFANYGGYTLKIISFILALVTCFVIISGVQIWLTAREKKNIPIKQKLYNRKVGHIYMAICLTMYPVTALSFIVTKLLPTSFNSIRKTILYSVFFSVWLLLIVFYRFKRDNYFTNKYNLLSGAVLGLLIPLVNGLSTGNWLWKSFQNQQYSIFFIDFFWTILSLISIVIVFKLKRPVPKITHKELLEEKRVYNKLINDTKAAKSNGITSSTLVKKINDMKVKISILWIIIVIGFIIHHIYGLFGVYYNESLMMEEATGAVPTVHHIYRIIFEGLAFFFGILTLEISKKWFKWTSFIWAILLGLFNIYHFVEAITHEGSNISEIFILALMVMTSVFLILNIKIWKNLKE
;
A
#
# COMPACT_ATOMS: atom_id res chain seq x y z
N MET A 1 -34.56 9.14 -1.87
CA MET A 1 -33.86 8.72 -0.66
C MET A 1 -34.35 9.57 0.47
N GLU A 2 -34.78 8.95 1.57
CA GLU A 2 -35.20 9.66 2.77
C GLU A 2 -34.07 10.50 3.35
N LYS A 3 -34.41 11.61 4.02
CA LYS A 3 -33.45 12.56 4.59
C LYS A 3 -32.51 11.90 5.60
N ARG A 4 -33.01 10.93 6.38
CA ARG A 4 -32.21 10.17 7.35
C ARG A 4 -31.14 9.32 6.64
N ALA A 5 -31.53 8.53 5.64
CA ALA A 5 -30.62 7.71 4.86
C ALA A 5 -29.55 8.55 4.14
N TYR A 6 -29.96 9.69 3.54
CA TYR A 6 -29.01 10.63 2.94
C TYR A 6 -27.95 11.11 3.93
N ASN A 7 -28.38 11.54 5.12
CA ASN A 7 -27.46 12.03 6.14
C ASN A 7 -26.50 10.94 6.63
N ILE A 8 -26.99 9.71 6.84
CA ILE A 8 -26.14 8.58 7.23
C ILE A 8 -25.06 8.35 6.18
N LEU A 9 -25.43 8.18 4.91
CA LEU A 9 -24.47 7.93 3.84
C LEU A 9 -23.49 9.09 3.65
N PHE A 10 -23.97 10.33 3.72
CA PHE A 10 -23.11 11.52 3.62
C PHE A 10 -22.11 11.60 4.78
N HIS A 11 -22.56 11.29 6.01
CA HIS A 11 -21.68 11.24 7.17
C HIS A 11 -20.66 10.11 7.05
N THR A 12 -21.09 8.91 6.64
CA THR A 12 -20.21 7.77 6.41
C THR A 12 -19.14 8.11 5.38
N HIS A 13 -19.53 8.64 4.20
CA HIS A 13 -18.60 9.09 3.16
C HIS A 13 -17.59 10.12 3.69
N THR A 14 -18.08 11.12 4.44
CA THR A 14 -17.21 12.17 5.00
C THR A 14 -16.22 11.60 6.01
N VAL A 15 -16.65 10.68 6.88
CA VAL A 15 -15.80 10.10 7.92
C VAL A 15 -14.79 9.13 7.32
N SER A 16 -15.25 8.19 6.48
CA SER A 16 -14.36 7.21 5.83
C SER A 16 -13.30 7.92 5.00
N GLY A 17 -13.69 8.89 4.18
CA GLY A 17 -12.77 9.65 3.34
C GLY A 17 -11.73 10.45 4.14
N ILE A 18 -12.13 11.15 5.20
CA ILE A 18 -11.19 11.97 5.99
C ILE A 18 -10.23 11.12 6.82
N VAL A 19 -10.70 10.03 7.41
CA VAL A 19 -9.86 9.14 8.23
C VAL A 19 -8.70 8.55 7.40
N ILE A 20 -8.98 8.10 6.19
CA ILE A 20 -7.98 7.45 5.34
C ILE A 20 -7.19 8.42 4.45
N SER A 21 -7.61 9.69 4.38
CA SER A 21 -7.14 10.65 3.37
C SER A 21 -5.60 10.78 3.26
N VAL A 22 -4.85 10.68 4.37
CA VAL A 22 -3.38 10.81 4.33
C VAL A 22 -2.75 9.56 3.72
N ALA A 23 -3.09 8.39 4.26
CA ALA A 23 -2.61 7.10 3.76
C ALA A 23 -3.00 6.92 2.30
N LEU A 24 -4.27 7.19 1.96
CA LEU A 24 -4.79 7.09 0.61
C LEU A 24 -4.05 8.01 -0.37
N TYR A 25 -3.68 9.23 0.05
CA TYR A 25 -2.88 10.12 -0.80
C TYR A 25 -1.49 9.54 -1.05
N ILE A 26 -0.79 9.06 -0.01
CA ILE A 26 0.54 8.45 -0.14
C ILE A 26 0.49 7.25 -1.08
N ILE A 27 -0.50 6.38 -0.90
CA ILE A 27 -0.75 5.20 -1.73
C ILE A 27 -0.92 5.62 -3.19
N PHE A 28 -1.87 6.50 -3.52
CA PHE A 28 -2.07 6.92 -4.92
C PHE A 28 -0.89 7.69 -5.50
N PHE A 29 -0.24 8.55 -4.70
CA PHE A 29 0.90 9.32 -5.16
C PHE A 29 2.08 8.41 -5.50
N ALA A 30 2.51 7.55 -4.57
CA ALA A 30 3.61 6.62 -4.80
C ALA A 30 3.25 5.58 -5.89
N GLY A 31 2.01 5.09 -5.87
CA GLY A 31 1.48 4.16 -6.88
C GLY A 31 1.50 4.72 -8.30
N SER A 32 1.28 6.02 -8.46
CA SER A 32 1.36 6.67 -9.77
C SER A 32 2.75 6.52 -10.40
N PHE A 33 3.82 6.64 -9.61
CA PHE A 33 5.19 6.40 -10.09
C PHE A 33 5.51 4.92 -10.29
N SER A 34 4.86 4.03 -9.53
CA SER A 34 5.07 2.58 -9.64
C SER A 34 4.69 1.99 -11.00
N PHE A 35 3.79 2.61 -11.77
CA PHE A 35 3.52 2.21 -13.17
C PHE A 35 4.78 2.24 -14.05
N PHE A 36 5.71 3.13 -13.70
CA PHE A 36 6.99 3.35 -14.38
C PHE A 36 8.16 2.82 -13.56
N ARG A 37 7.93 1.89 -12.61
CA ARG A 37 8.99 1.33 -11.74
C ARG A 37 10.22 0.89 -12.53
N ASN A 38 10.01 0.12 -13.60
CA ASN A 38 11.11 -0.40 -14.43
C ASN A 38 11.84 0.72 -15.17
N ASP A 39 11.12 1.75 -15.63
CA ASP A 39 11.71 2.90 -16.30
C ASP A 39 12.55 3.76 -15.35
N ILE A 40 12.09 3.92 -14.11
CA ILE A 40 12.85 4.58 -13.04
C ILE A 40 14.12 3.77 -12.71
N ILE A 41 14.02 2.44 -12.62
CA ILE A 41 15.19 1.56 -12.37
C ILE A 41 16.22 1.70 -13.51
N ASN A 42 15.76 1.63 -14.75
CA ASN A 42 16.60 1.75 -15.95
C ASN A 42 17.25 3.14 -16.02
N TRP A 43 16.48 4.20 -15.75
CA TRP A 43 16.98 5.57 -15.68
C TRP A 43 18.02 5.76 -14.56
N GLU A 44 17.77 5.22 -13.37
CA GLU A 44 18.71 5.29 -12.23
C GLU A 44 20.02 4.59 -12.55
N ARG A 45 19.95 3.35 -13.05
CA ARG A 45 21.14 2.52 -13.32
C ARG A 45 21.86 2.88 -14.62
N ASN A 46 21.26 3.73 -15.45
CA ASN A 46 21.71 3.96 -16.82
C ASN A 46 21.74 2.66 -17.65
N GLU A 47 20.85 1.73 -17.33
CA GLU A 47 20.70 0.42 -17.98
C GLU A 47 19.49 0.51 -18.94
N TYR A 48 19.58 -0.10 -20.13
CA TYR A 48 18.46 -0.18 -21.07
C TYR A 48 18.45 -1.54 -21.78
N ALA A 49 17.27 -2.14 -21.92
CA ALA A 49 17.09 -3.31 -22.76
C ALA A 49 16.76 -2.85 -24.19
N PRO A 50 17.50 -3.30 -25.23
CA PRO A 50 17.08 -3.07 -26.61
C PRO A 50 15.71 -3.70 -26.82
N SER A 51 14.73 -2.91 -27.28
CA SER A 51 13.36 -3.37 -27.50
C SER A 51 13.17 -4.30 -28.72
N SER A 52 14.25 -4.64 -29.44
CA SER A 52 14.19 -5.36 -30.73
C SER A 52 15.15 -6.55 -30.86
N GLN A 53 16.03 -6.78 -29.90
CA GLN A 53 16.89 -7.97 -29.85
C GLN A 53 16.75 -8.54 -28.45
N GLY A 54 15.94 -9.59 -28.33
CA GLY A 54 15.85 -10.37 -27.10
C GLY A 54 17.27 -10.62 -26.62
N ILE A 55 17.54 -10.26 -25.37
CA ILE A 55 18.74 -10.77 -24.71
C ILE A 55 18.64 -12.28 -24.90
N GLN A 56 19.53 -12.89 -25.67
CA GLN A 56 19.57 -14.34 -25.78
C GLN A 56 19.88 -14.81 -24.36
N LEU A 57 18.84 -15.34 -23.70
CA LEU A 57 18.89 -15.73 -22.31
C LEU A 57 19.73 -17.00 -22.23
N ASP A 58 21.03 -16.84 -22.02
CA ASP A 58 21.91 -17.96 -21.74
C ASP A 58 21.83 -18.32 -20.25
N ILE A 59 20.88 -19.20 -19.93
CA ILE A 59 20.61 -19.66 -18.57
C ILE A 59 21.75 -20.55 -18.06
N ASP A 60 22.39 -21.33 -18.94
CA ASP A 60 23.50 -22.20 -18.55
C ASP A 60 24.70 -21.37 -18.08
N THR A 61 25.15 -20.38 -18.88
CA THR A 61 26.23 -19.46 -18.48
C THR A 61 25.87 -18.69 -17.20
N MET A 62 24.60 -18.29 -17.08
CA MET A 62 24.10 -17.62 -15.89
C MET A 62 24.25 -18.49 -14.64
N LEU A 63 23.82 -19.75 -14.69
CA LEU A 63 23.95 -20.68 -13.56
C LEU A 63 25.41 -21.07 -13.30
N ASP A 64 26.22 -21.23 -14.34
CA ASP A 64 27.65 -21.51 -14.20
C ASP A 64 28.38 -20.39 -13.45
N SER A 65 28.03 -19.13 -13.73
CA SER A 65 28.60 -18.00 -12.98
C SER A 65 28.18 -18.00 -11.50
N LEU A 66 27.01 -18.55 -11.16
CA LEU A 66 26.55 -18.68 -9.77
C LEU A 66 27.32 -19.76 -9.01
N LYS A 67 27.73 -20.86 -9.68
CA LYS A 67 28.51 -21.95 -9.07
C LYS A 67 29.81 -21.47 -8.43
N ASN A 68 30.37 -20.35 -8.89
CA ASN A 68 31.59 -19.77 -8.34
C ASN A 68 31.43 -19.29 -6.88
N ASN A 69 30.21 -18.90 -6.49
CA ASN A 69 29.94 -18.31 -5.17
C ASN A 69 28.90 -19.09 -4.35
N TYR A 70 28.16 -20.02 -4.99
CA TYR A 70 27.06 -20.74 -4.37
C TYR A 70 27.07 -22.22 -4.76
N THR A 71 26.80 -23.08 -3.78
CA THR A 71 26.48 -24.49 -4.04
C THR A 71 25.08 -24.58 -4.63
N LEU A 72 24.97 -25.16 -5.83
CA LEU A 72 23.67 -25.32 -6.50
C LEU A 72 23.09 -26.74 -6.36
N TYR A 73 23.91 -27.75 -6.01
CA TYR A 73 23.44 -29.13 -5.94
C TYR A 73 22.37 -29.30 -4.87
N GLY A 74 21.22 -29.86 -5.27
CA GLY A 74 20.09 -30.08 -4.37
C GLY A 74 19.26 -28.82 -4.08
N ASN A 75 19.59 -27.66 -4.66
CA ASN A 75 18.79 -26.45 -4.51
C ASN A 75 17.63 -26.43 -5.51
N ASP A 76 16.54 -25.80 -5.11
CA ASP A 76 15.52 -25.30 -6.03
C ASP A 76 15.87 -23.86 -6.42
N ILE A 77 15.84 -23.56 -7.71
CA ILE A 77 16.24 -22.27 -8.28
C ILE A 77 15.05 -21.66 -9.01
N ARG A 78 14.61 -20.46 -8.63
CA ARG A 78 13.55 -19.72 -9.29
C ARG A 78 14.13 -18.45 -9.90
N ILE A 79 14.04 -18.31 -11.21
CA ILE A 79 14.49 -17.14 -11.98
C ILE A 79 13.27 -16.40 -12.52
N LYS A 80 13.19 -15.09 -12.30
CA LYS A 80 12.08 -14.20 -12.71
C LYS A 80 12.58 -12.86 -13.25
N ASP A 81 11.63 -12.03 -13.71
CA ASP A 81 11.83 -10.64 -14.13
C ASP A 81 12.66 -10.46 -15.41
N PHE A 82 12.50 -11.36 -16.39
CA PHE A 82 13.24 -11.34 -17.66
C PHE A 82 13.05 -10.09 -18.53
N ASN A 83 12.03 -9.25 -18.28
CA ASN A 83 11.74 -8.04 -19.05
C ASN A 83 11.11 -6.92 -18.20
N PRO A 84 11.41 -5.62 -18.45
CA PRO A 84 12.35 -5.01 -19.39
C PRO A 84 13.62 -4.48 -18.67
N GLN A 85 14.21 -5.29 -17.78
CA GLN A 85 15.43 -4.94 -17.05
C GLN A 85 16.61 -5.78 -17.57
N GLN A 86 17.84 -5.26 -17.45
CA GLN A 86 19.06 -6.06 -17.70
C GLN A 86 19.39 -7.00 -16.54
N ARG A 87 18.48 -7.19 -15.58
CA ARG A 87 18.71 -8.03 -14.41
C ARG A 87 17.50 -8.92 -14.16
N VAL A 88 17.76 -10.15 -13.76
CA VAL A 88 16.76 -11.11 -13.28
C VAL A 88 16.84 -11.25 -11.77
N SER A 89 15.72 -11.60 -11.14
CA SER A 89 15.71 -12.03 -9.75
C SER A 89 15.86 -13.54 -9.66
N ILE A 90 16.68 -14.00 -8.70
CA ILE A 90 17.01 -15.40 -8.46
C ILE A 90 16.71 -15.71 -7.00
N LEU A 91 15.79 -16.63 -6.76
CA LEU A 91 15.57 -17.22 -5.45
C LEU A 91 16.17 -18.62 -5.45
N LEU A 92 17.22 -18.79 -4.65
CA LEU A 92 17.91 -20.04 -4.41
C LEU A 92 17.43 -20.59 -3.06
N SER A 93 16.85 -21.80 -3.03
CA SER A 93 16.57 -22.47 -1.76
C SER A 93 17.87 -22.87 -1.08
N GLY A 94 17.82 -23.25 0.20
CA GLY A 94 18.90 -24.04 0.79
C GLY A 94 19.09 -25.36 0.04
N SER A 95 20.31 -25.86 0.00
CA SER A 95 20.60 -27.21 -0.51
C SER A 95 19.89 -28.24 0.36
N LYS A 96 19.24 -29.21 -0.30
CA LYS A 96 18.58 -30.36 0.35
C LYS A 96 19.56 -31.50 0.66
N ASP A 97 20.83 -31.36 0.30
CA ASP A 97 21.86 -32.36 0.57
C ASP A 97 22.18 -32.42 2.07
N SER A 98 22.10 -33.63 2.63
CA SER A 98 22.44 -33.91 4.03
C SER A 98 23.93 -33.73 4.32
N LEU A 99 24.78 -33.68 3.29
CA LEU A 99 26.21 -33.41 3.39
C LEU A 99 26.58 -31.94 3.08
N ALA A 100 25.62 -31.10 2.70
CA ALA A 100 25.87 -29.68 2.45
C ALA A 100 26.36 -28.97 3.72
N SER A 101 27.26 -27.99 3.54
CA SER A 101 27.66 -27.10 4.64
C SER A 101 26.47 -26.27 5.12
N ASP A 102 26.57 -25.72 6.33
CA ASP A 102 25.51 -24.88 6.88
C ASP A 102 25.26 -23.63 6.03
N GLU A 103 26.31 -23.05 5.42
CA GLU A 103 26.19 -21.95 4.48
C GLU A 103 25.41 -22.34 3.22
N ALA A 104 25.62 -23.55 2.69
CA ALA A 104 24.92 -24.04 1.50
C ALA A 104 23.43 -24.33 1.75
N ARG A 105 23.02 -24.48 3.01
CA ARG A 105 21.62 -24.64 3.43
C ARG A 105 20.88 -23.31 3.61
N VAL A 106 21.58 -22.18 3.56
CA VAL A 106 20.96 -20.86 3.66
C VAL A 106 20.29 -20.50 2.32
N PRO A 107 18.99 -20.14 2.31
CA PRO A 107 18.35 -19.64 1.10
C PRO A 107 18.86 -18.23 0.75
N HIS A 108 18.98 -17.94 -0.54
CA HIS A 108 19.45 -16.65 -1.04
C HIS A 108 18.46 -16.01 -2.02
N PHE A 109 18.20 -14.71 -1.85
CA PHE A 109 17.50 -13.89 -2.84
C PHE A 109 18.48 -12.89 -3.46
N LEU A 110 18.70 -13.03 -4.77
CA LEU A 110 19.74 -12.34 -5.51
C LEU A 110 19.15 -11.66 -6.74
N TYR A 111 19.82 -10.62 -7.21
CA TYR A 111 19.67 -10.11 -8.56
C TYR A 111 20.94 -10.38 -9.33
N GLN A 112 20.81 -10.78 -10.59
CA GLN A 112 21.94 -11.01 -11.47
C GLN A 112 21.80 -10.21 -12.76
N ASN A 113 22.88 -9.53 -13.16
CA ASN A 113 22.92 -8.80 -14.42
C ASN A 113 23.17 -9.75 -15.59
N LEU A 114 22.33 -9.68 -16.62
CA LEU A 114 22.33 -10.59 -17.77
C LEU A 114 23.51 -10.41 -18.74
N LYS A 115 24.26 -9.30 -18.63
CA LYS A 115 25.44 -9.03 -19.47
C LYS A 115 26.77 -9.30 -18.76
N THR A 116 26.83 -8.96 -17.48
CA THR A 116 28.07 -9.03 -16.69
C THR A 116 28.10 -10.22 -15.74
N TYR A 117 26.98 -10.92 -15.57
CA TYR A 117 26.75 -12.03 -14.63
C TYR A 117 27.03 -11.70 -13.15
N LYS A 118 27.28 -10.43 -12.83
CA LYS A 118 27.48 -9.97 -11.46
C LYS A 118 26.19 -10.11 -10.66
N THR A 119 26.31 -10.71 -9.49
CA THR A 119 25.24 -10.84 -8.51
C THR A 119 25.27 -9.67 -7.51
N ALA A 120 24.10 -9.36 -6.98
CA ALA A 120 23.95 -8.50 -5.82
C ALA A 120 22.75 -8.98 -5.01
N ASP A 121 22.82 -8.85 -3.69
CA ASP A 121 21.70 -9.11 -2.82
C ASP A 121 20.57 -8.07 -3.02
N TYR A 122 19.48 -8.26 -2.30
CA TYR A 122 18.36 -7.33 -2.31
C TYR A 122 18.77 -5.89 -1.96
N THR A 123 19.65 -5.71 -0.97
CA THR A 123 20.04 -4.37 -0.51
C THR A 123 20.95 -3.68 -1.53
N GLY A 124 21.94 -4.40 -2.07
CA GLY A 124 22.86 -3.91 -3.09
C GLY A 124 22.20 -3.58 -4.43
N SER A 125 21.04 -4.19 -4.71
CA SER A 125 20.23 -3.92 -5.90
C SER A 125 19.05 -2.97 -5.66
N TYR A 126 18.86 -2.47 -4.45
CA TYR A 126 17.75 -1.58 -4.11
C TYR A 126 17.80 -0.27 -4.92
N THR A 127 16.64 0.28 -5.32
CA THR A 127 16.54 1.46 -6.19
C THR A 127 15.41 2.39 -5.74
N LEU A 128 15.36 3.60 -6.30
CA LEU A 128 14.24 4.53 -6.11
C LEU A 128 12.91 3.98 -6.64
N GLY A 129 12.94 3.25 -7.76
CA GLY A 129 11.74 2.59 -8.31
C GLY A 129 11.16 1.58 -7.31
N GLU A 130 12.02 0.79 -6.68
CA GLU A 130 11.62 -0.15 -5.62
C GLU A 130 11.15 0.58 -4.36
N PHE A 131 11.77 1.70 -4.00
CA PHE A 131 11.34 2.54 -2.89
C PHE A 131 9.92 3.07 -3.06
N LEU A 132 9.61 3.67 -4.21
CA LEU A 132 8.28 4.21 -4.50
C LEU A 132 7.23 3.10 -4.58
N TYR A 133 7.59 1.96 -5.17
CA TYR A 133 6.75 0.76 -5.17
C TYR A 133 6.41 0.30 -3.75
N ARG A 134 7.38 0.25 -2.84
CA ARG A 134 7.12 -0.13 -1.44
C ARG A 134 6.36 0.92 -0.65
N LEU A 135 6.59 2.20 -0.93
CA LEU A 135 5.86 3.30 -0.31
C LEU A 135 4.37 3.26 -0.67
N HIS A 136 4.02 2.77 -1.86
CA HIS A 136 2.64 2.60 -2.30
C HIS A 136 1.81 1.69 -1.39
N PHE A 137 2.42 0.71 -0.72
CA PHE A 137 1.75 -0.17 0.24
C PHE A 137 2.33 -0.06 1.66
N LEU A 138 2.98 1.09 1.95
CA LEU A 138 3.47 1.49 3.26
C LEU A 138 4.45 0.49 3.91
N ASP A 139 5.19 -0.29 3.11
CA ASP A 139 6.07 -1.38 3.58
C ASP A 139 7.19 -0.91 4.51
N GLN A 140 7.49 0.39 4.51
CA GLN A 140 8.44 1.02 5.42
C GLN A 140 7.98 0.96 6.89
N ILE A 141 6.71 0.64 7.14
CA ILE A 141 6.18 0.27 8.45
C ILE A 141 6.10 -1.26 8.46
N PRO A 142 7.07 -1.97 9.06
CA PRO A 142 7.19 -3.42 8.96
C PRO A 142 5.88 -4.14 9.32
N LEU A 143 5.50 -5.12 8.50
CA LEU A 143 4.29 -5.96 8.57
C LEU A 143 2.94 -5.20 8.49
N ILE A 144 2.74 -4.17 9.30
CA ILE A 144 1.46 -3.44 9.44
C ILE A 144 1.18 -2.56 8.23
N GLY A 145 2.22 -2.01 7.59
CA GLY A 145 2.07 -1.14 6.43
C GLY A 145 1.18 -1.73 5.34
N ARG A 146 1.43 -3.01 5.01
CA ARG A 146 0.65 -3.76 4.01
C ARG A 146 -0.82 -3.82 4.40
N TYR A 147 -1.15 -4.26 5.60
CA TYR A 147 -2.54 -4.31 6.07
C TYR A 147 -3.17 -2.93 6.15
N LEU A 148 -2.43 -1.91 6.61
CA LEU A 148 -2.91 -0.53 6.65
C LEU A 148 -3.28 -0.04 5.24
N SER A 149 -2.48 -0.38 4.23
CA SER A 149 -2.79 -0.07 2.84
C SER A 149 -4.02 -0.84 2.34
N GLY A 150 -4.18 -2.11 2.69
CA GLY A 150 -5.35 -2.92 2.33
C GLY A 150 -6.65 -2.46 3.01
N PHE A 151 -6.62 -2.15 4.30
CA PHE A 151 -7.76 -1.53 5.00
C PHE A 151 -8.04 -0.13 4.47
N THR A 152 -7.02 0.64 4.08
CA THR A 152 -7.21 1.92 3.41
C THR A 152 -7.94 1.73 2.08
N ALA A 153 -7.57 0.74 1.26
CA ALA A 153 -8.27 0.40 0.02
C ALA A 153 -9.72 -0.08 0.28
N PHE A 154 -9.94 -0.87 1.33
CA PHE A 154 -11.28 -1.31 1.74
C PHE A 154 -12.19 -0.16 2.20
N PHE A 155 -11.69 0.75 3.04
CA PHE A 155 -12.44 1.95 3.42
C PHE A 155 -12.62 2.92 2.26
N PHE A 156 -11.67 2.96 1.32
CA PHE A 156 -11.82 3.70 0.09
C PHE A 156 -12.95 3.15 -0.78
N LEU A 157 -13.12 1.82 -0.86
CA LEU A 157 -14.27 1.20 -1.51
C LEU A 157 -15.59 1.68 -0.88
N PHE A 158 -15.70 1.71 0.46
CA PHE A 158 -16.88 2.28 1.12
C PHE A 158 -17.08 3.76 0.82
N ALA A 159 -16.01 4.55 0.82
CA ALA A 159 -16.08 5.98 0.48
C ALA A 159 -16.61 6.18 -0.95
N ILE A 160 -16.17 5.37 -1.91
CA ILE A 160 -16.67 5.39 -3.29
C ILE A 160 -18.16 5.02 -3.32
N LEU A 161 -18.54 3.87 -2.76
CA LEU A 161 -19.93 3.38 -2.80
C LEU A 161 -20.89 4.38 -2.14
N THR A 162 -20.55 4.87 -0.96
CA THR A 162 -21.37 5.87 -0.26
C THR A 162 -21.42 7.20 -1.00
N GLY A 163 -20.32 7.62 -1.63
CA GLY A 163 -20.27 8.83 -2.46
C GLY A 163 -21.19 8.74 -3.69
N VAL A 164 -21.12 7.62 -4.42
CA VAL A 164 -21.99 7.35 -5.57
C VAL A 164 -23.45 7.34 -5.16
N LEU A 165 -23.81 6.67 -4.05
CA LEU A 165 -25.18 6.61 -3.56
C LEU A 165 -25.73 7.99 -3.13
N VAL A 166 -24.90 8.81 -2.47
CA VAL A 166 -25.25 10.18 -2.07
C VAL A 166 -25.55 11.04 -3.30
N HIS A 167 -24.80 10.85 -4.38
CA HIS A 167 -24.91 11.64 -5.60
C HIS A 167 -25.77 11.00 -6.68
N TRP A 168 -26.30 9.79 -6.50
CA TRP A 168 -26.95 8.96 -7.52
C TRP A 168 -27.93 9.73 -8.43
N LYS A 169 -28.88 10.47 -7.83
CA LYS A 169 -29.90 11.23 -8.57
C LYS A 169 -29.38 12.47 -9.30
N LYS A 170 -28.22 12.97 -8.89
CA LYS A 170 -27.62 14.22 -9.40
C LYS A 170 -26.24 13.98 -10.02
N ILE A 171 -25.88 12.73 -10.28
CA ILE A 171 -24.53 12.37 -10.74
C ILE A 171 -24.32 13.02 -12.12
N ILE A 172 -25.21 12.73 -13.07
CA ILE A 172 -25.15 13.30 -14.43
C ILE A 172 -25.26 14.83 -14.41
N SER A 173 -26.23 15.39 -13.67
CA SER A 173 -26.43 16.85 -13.67
C SER A 173 -25.29 17.61 -13.00
N ASN A 174 -24.70 17.09 -11.93
CA ASN A 174 -23.56 17.73 -11.27
C ASN A 174 -22.25 17.57 -12.06
N PHE A 175 -22.14 16.57 -12.94
CA PHE A 175 -20.98 16.38 -13.80
C PHE A 175 -20.75 17.57 -14.73
N TYR A 176 -21.82 18.08 -15.34
CA TYR A 176 -21.77 19.21 -16.28
C TYR A 176 -21.67 20.58 -15.57
N VAL A 177 -21.72 20.61 -14.25
CA VAL A 177 -21.70 21.85 -13.47
C VAL A 177 -20.30 22.06 -12.90
N PHE A 178 -19.44 22.72 -13.68
CA PHE A 178 -18.18 23.27 -13.19
C PHE A 178 -18.23 24.79 -13.18
N ARG A 179 -18.26 25.39 -11.98
CA ARG A 179 -18.30 26.86 -11.80
C ARG A 179 -17.00 27.36 -11.16
N PRO A 180 -15.95 27.64 -11.94
CA PRO A 180 -14.63 28.02 -11.42
C PRO A 180 -14.65 29.35 -10.64
N TRP A 181 -15.63 30.22 -10.89
CA TRP A 181 -15.76 31.54 -10.28
C TRP A 181 -16.75 31.58 -9.10
N ALA A 182 -17.30 30.44 -8.68
CA ALA A 182 -18.21 30.36 -7.54
C ALA A 182 -17.48 30.53 -6.19
N LYS A 183 -18.23 30.61 -5.09
CA LYS A 183 -17.67 30.58 -3.72
C LYS A 183 -16.76 29.36 -3.56
N LEU A 184 -15.66 29.51 -2.82
CA LEU A 184 -14.59 28.49 -2.71
C LEU A 184 -15.11 27.08 -2.39
N LYS A 185 -16.08 26.95 -1.48
CA LYS A 185 -16.72 25.66 -1.18
C LYS A 185 -17.38 25.03 -2.41
N SER A 186 -18.12 25.82 -3.19
CA SER A 186 -18.82 25.36 -4.39
C SER A 186 -17.82 24.98 -5.48
N MET A 187 -16.76 25.76 -5.68
CA MET A 187 -15.69 25.41 -6.61
C MET A 187 -15.04 24.06 -6.25
N TRP A 188 -14.67 23.84 -4.99
CA TRP A 188 -14.12 22.55 -4.54
C TRP A 188 -15.13 21.41 -4.67
N SER A 189 -16.40 21.64 -4.35
CA SER A 189 -17.46 20.64 -4.46
C SER A 189 -17.71 20.24 -5.91
N ASP A 190 -17.78 21.21 -6.81
CA ASP A 190 -17.98 21.01 -8.25
C ASP A 190 -16.77 20.22 -8.81
N ALA A 191 -15.54 20.63 -8.48
CA ALA A 191 -14.33 19.92 -8.90
C ALA A 191 -14.23 18.49 -8.33
N HIS A 192 -14.51 18.30 -7.05
CA HIS A 192 -14.50 16.98 -6.39
C HIS A 192 -15.52 16.02 -7.03
N THR A 193 -16.72 16.52 -7.34
CA THR A 193 -17.78 15.70 -7.95
C THR A 193 -17.45 15.35 -9.40
N ALA A 194 -17.01 16.34 -10.19
CA ALA A 194 -16.67 16.12 -11.61
C ALA A 194 -15.48 15.16 -11.75
N LEU A 195 -14.36 15.47 -11.08
CA LEU A 195 -13.14 14.65 -11.16
C LEU A 195 -13.29 13.29 -10.47
N GLY A 196 -14.07 13.22 -9.39
CA GLY A 196 -14.44 11.94 -8.77
C GLY A 196 -15.24 11.05 -9.72
N MET A 197 -16.08 11.63 -10.58
CA MET A 197 -16.84 10.88 -11.57
C MET A 197 -16.00 10.42 -12.75
N ILE A 198 -15.16 11.30 -13.31
CA ILE A 198 -14.21 10.94 -14.38
C ILE A 198 -13.31 9.80 -13.90
N GLY A 199 -12.82 9.90 -12.66
CA GLY A 199 -11.96 8.89 -12.05
C GLY A 199 -12.70 7.66 -11.51
N LEU A 200 -14.03 7.62 -11.48
CA LEU A 200 -14.78 6.62 -10.72
C LEU A 200 -14.45 5.17 -11.13
N PRO A 201 -14.43 4.78 -12.42
CA PRO A 201 -14.11 3.40 -12.81
C PRO A 201 -12.71 2.98 -12.35
N PHE A 202 -11.74 3.89 -12.51
CA PHE A 202 -10.36 3.70 -12.07
C PHE A 202 -10.28 3.57 -10.54
N GLN A 203 -10.90 4.49 -9.80
CA GLN A 203 -10.91 4.50 -8.34
C GLN A 203 -11.54 3.22 -7.78
N PHE A 204 -12.66 2.77 -8.35
CA PHE A 204 -13.31 1.53 -7.94
C PHE A 204 -12.42 0.32 -8.19
N MET A 205 -11.84 0.21 -9.40
CA MET A 205 -10.92 -0.87 -9.76
C MET A 205 -9.72 -0.95 -8.80
N TYR A 206 -9.07 0.17 -8.49
CA TYR A 206 -7.92 0.20 -7.56
C TYR A 206 -8.32 -0.02 -6.10
N ALA A 207 -9.52 0.38 -5.69
CA ALA A 207 -10.03 0.07 -4.35
C ALA A 207 -10.23 -1.45 -4.17
N VAL A 208 -10.83 -2.12 -5.18
CA VAL A 208 -11.07 -3.56 -5.16
C VAL A 208 -9.76 -4.34 -5.25
N THR A 209 -8.93 -4.04 -6.27
CA THR A 209 -7.66 -4.75 -6.47
C THR A 209 -6.66 -4.49 -5.34
N GLY A 210 -6.57 -3.26 -4.83
CA GLY A 210 -5.71 -2.93 -3.68
C GLY A 210 -6.11 -3.67 -2.41
N ALA A 211 -7.42 -3.78 -2.14
CA ALA A 211 -7.92 -4.61 -1.04
C ALA A 211 -7.61 -6.09 -1.30
N TYR A 212 -7.82 -6.59 -2.51
CA TYR A 212 -7.49 -7.96 -2.89
C TYR A 212 -6.03 -8.31 -2.58
N PHE A 213 -5.05 -7.49 -2.99
CA PHE A 213 -3.64 -7.82 -2.79
C PHE A 213 -3.19 -7.75 -1.32
N MET A 214 -3.69 -6.77 -0.57
CA MET A 214 -3.14 -6.43 0.74
C MET A 214 -3.88 -7.06 1.92
N ILE A 215 -5.14 -7.48 1.73
CA ILE A 215 -5.92 -8.23 2.73
C ILE A 215 -6.47 -9.56 2.19
N LYS A 216 -5.82 -10.14 1.16
CA LYS A 216 -6.19 -11.45 0.58
C LYS A 216 -6.40 -12.53 1.64
N ILE A 217 -5.49 -12.61 2.60
CA ILE A 217 -5.56 -13.58 3.70
C ILE A 217 -6.87 -13.42 4.47
N VAL A 218 -7.21 -12.19 4.86
CA VAL A 218 -8.46 -11.89 5.59
C VAL A 218 -9.69 -12.26 4.76
N LEU A 219 -9.66 -12.00 3.45
CA LEU A 219 -10.75 -12.36 2.53
C LEU A 219 -10.89 -13.87 2.34
N LEU A 220 -9.80 -14.65 2.48
CA LEU A 220 -9.79 -16.10 2.34
C LEU A 220 -10.19 -16.85 3.62
N VAL A 221 -10.05 -16.24 4.81
CA VAL A 221 -10.39 -16.90 6.09
C VAL A 221 -11.80 -17.51 6.11
N PRO A 222 -12.88 -16.80 5.72
CA PRO A 222 -14.22 -17.40 5.71
C PRO A 222 -14.32 -18.60 4.77
N THR A 223 -13.64 -18.53 3.61
CA THR A 223 -13.59 -19.63 2.63
C THR A 223 -12.90 -20.86 3.21
N VAL A 224 -11.78 -20.69 3.92
CA VAL A 224 -11.07 -21.79 4.58
C VAL A 224 -11.94 -22.47 5.64
N VAL A 225 -12.61 -21.67 6.46
CA VAL A 225 -13.43 -22.20 7.56
C VAL A 225 -14.66 -22.94 7.03
N VAL A 226 -15.33 -22.41 6.01
CA VAL A 226 -16.62 -22.92 5.52
C VAL A 226 -16.48 -23.99 4.44
N ILE A 227 -15.56 -23.80 3.48
CA ILE A 227 -15.42 -24.70 2.32
C ILE A 227 -14.38 -25.79 2.60
N TYR A 228 -13.28 -25.42 3.24
CA TYR A 228 -12.16 -26.34 3.49
C TYR A 228 -12.19 -26.95 4.90
N ASN A 229 -13.28 -26.76 5.68
CA ASN A 229 -13.41 -27.28 7.05
C ASN A 229 -12.20 -26.95 7.96
N SER A 230 -11.62 -25.75 7.79
CA SER A 230 -10.40 -25.32 8.48
C SER A 230 -9.09 -26.02 8.03
N ASP A 231 -9.12 -26.83 6.97
CA ASP A 231 -7.92 -27.40 6.34
C ASP A 231 -7.22 -26.36 5.44
N GLN A 232 -6.27 -25.67 6.04
CA GLN A 232 -5.46 -24.67 5.36
C GLN A 232 -4.49 -25.28 4.34
N LYS A 233 -4.03 -26.51 4.56
CA LYS A 233 -3.07 -27.19 3.67
C LYS A 233 -3.73 -27.54 2.34
N GLN A 234 -4.97 -28.03 2.39
CA GLN A 234 -5.74 -28.33 1.20
C GLN A 234 -6.04 -27.07 0.37
N LEU A 235 -6.40 -25.95 1.01
CA LEU A 235 -6.53 -24.66 0.31
C LEU A 235 -5.21 -24.26 -0.37
N LEU A 236 -4.08 -24.34 0.35
CA LEU A 236 -2.77 -23.98 -0.19
C LEU A 236 -2.39 -24.85 -1.40
N GLN A 237 -2.67 -26.16 -1.34
CA GLN A 237 -2.44 -27.10 -2.45
C GLN A 237 -3.33 -26.79 -3.67
N ASP A 238 -4.58 -26.37 -3.47
CA ASP A 238 -5.51 -26.01 -4.55
C ASP A 238 -5.17 -24.65 -5.19
N ILE A 239 -4.68 -23.69 -4.40
CA ILE A 239 -4.33 -22.33 -4.84
C ILE A 239 -2.95 -22.31 -5.50
N VAL A 240 -1.98 -23.00 -4.93
CA VAL A 240 -0.62 -23.15 -5.46
C VAL A 240 -0.25 -24.62 -5.36
N PRO A 241 -0.60 -25.44 -6.38
CA PRO A 241 -0.05 -26.78 -6.47
C PRO A 241 1.45 -26.65 -6.75
N GLU A 242 2.25 -26.48 -5.69
CA GLU A 242 3.70 -26.59 -5.79
C GLU A 242 3.99 -28.04 -6.14
N SER A 243 4.52 -28.25 -7.36
CA SER A 243 5.08 -29.54 -7.72
C SER A 243 6.30 -29.78 -6.84
N THR A 244 6.12 -30.47 -5.72
CA THR A 244 7.22 -30.90 -4.86
C THR A 244 7.78 -32.19 -5.43
N PHE A 245 9.03 -32.14 -5.87
CA PHE A 245 9.74 -33.33 -6.34
C PHE A 245 10.69 -33.83 -5.25
N LEU A 246 10.63 -35.13 -4.94
CA LEU A 246 11.53 -35.76 -3.98
C LEU A 246 13.00 -35.59 -4.44
N PHE A 247 13.87 -35.20 -3.53
CA PHE A 247 15.31 -35.14 -3.75
C PHE A 247 15.90 -36.54 -3.49
N GLU A 248 16.43 -37.20 -4.52
CA GLU A 248 16.93 -38.57 -4.41
C GLU A 248 18.36 -38.67 -3.88
N ASN A 249 19.05 -37.52 -3.78
CA ASN A 249 20.47 -37.39 -3.43
C ASN A 249 21.37 -38.27 -4.30
N LYS A 250 21.10 -38.30 -5.60
CA LYS A 250 21.89 -39.01 -6.61
C LYS A 250 22.26 -38.05 -7.72
N THR A 251 23.56 -37.87 -7.94
CA THR A 251 24.04 -36.94 -8.96
C THR A 251 23.65 -37.40 -10.36
N LEU A 252 23.15 -36.47 -11.17
CA LEU A 252 22.86 -36.71 -12.57
C LEU A 252 24.16 -36.77 -13.38
N ASN A 253 24.58 -37.98 -13.73
CA ASN A 253 25.83 -38.21 -14.50
C ASN A 253 25.70 -37.94 -16.01
N LYS A 254 24.58 -37.38 -16.47
CA LYS A 254 24.33 -37.02 -17.88
C LYS A 254 24.48 -35.51 -18.02
N ALA A 255 25.29 -35.05 -18.99
CA ALA A 255 25.35 -33.63 -19.33
C ALA A 255 23.97 -33.11 -19.77
N PHE A 256 23.60 -31.93 -19.30
CA PHE A 256 22.34 -31.27 -19.63
C PHE A 256 22.56 -29.79 -19.89
N SER A 257 21.67 -29.20 -20.68
CA SER A 257 21.62 -27.76 -20.96
C SER A 257 20.21 -27.29 -20.69
N ILE A 258 20.05 -26.26 -19.87
CA ILE A 258 18.75 -25.62 -19.59
C ILE A 258 18.29 -24.85 -20.82
N ASN A 259 19.21 -24.23 -21.56
CA ASN A 259 18.91 -23.54 -22.81
C ASN A 259 18.24 -24.47 -23.82
N HIS A 260 18.71 -25.73 -23.95
CA HIS A 260 18.05 -26.74 -24.80
C HIS A 260 16.59 -27.01 -24.42
N PHE A 261 16.26 -27.04 -23.13
CA PHE A 261 14.87 -27.19 -22.70
C PHE A 261 14.06 -25.90 -22.88
N LEU A 262 14.70 -24.74 -22.73
CA LEU A 262 14.08 -23.43 -22.98
C LEU A 262 13.67 -23.32 -24.45
N ASP A 263 14.58 -23.62 -25.38
CA ASP A 263 14.31 -23.62 -26.82
C ASP A 263 13.15 -24.57 -27.17
N LYS A 264 13.14 -25.78 -26.60
CA LYS A 264 12.02 -26.72 -26.78
C LYS A 264 10.71 -26.16 -26.21
N ALA A 265 10.74 -25.55 -25.03
CA ALA A 265 9.55 -24.98 -24.40
C ALA A 265 8.95 -23.84 -25.22
N ASP A 266 9.79 -22.99 -25.81
CA ASP A 266 9.41 -21.86 -26.65
C ASP A 266 8.66 -22.29 -27.93
N THR A 267 8.92 -23.51 -28.43
CA THR A 267 8.21 -24.04 -29.62
C THR A 267 6.76 -24.48 -29.39
N PHE A 268 6.32 -24.68 -28.13
CA PHE A 268 4.99 -25.27 -27.91
C PHE A 268 3.83 -24.35 -28.24
N TRP A 269 4.02 -23.04 -28.06
CA TRP A 269 2.97 -22.05 -28.17
C TRP A 269 3.57 -20.78 -28.77
N SER A 270 3.13 -20.42 -29.98
CA SER A 270 3.68 -19.33 -30.80
C SER A 270 3.63 -17.92 -30.17
N ASP A 271 2.97 -17.77 -29.02
CA ASP A 271 2.72 -16.48 -28.35
C ASP A 271 2.77 -16.64 -26.82
N PHE A 272 3.66 -17.51 -26.32
CA PHE A 272 3.84 -17.79 -24.90
C PHE A 272 5.11 -17.15 -24.36
N ASP A 273 4.96 -16.09 -23.60
CA ASP A 273 6.08 -15.39 -22.99
C ASP A 273 6.48 -16.09 -21.69
N ILE A 274 7.60 -16.81 -21.74
CA ILE A 274 8.21 -17.41 -20.55
C ILE A 274 8.73 -16.27 -19.65
N ASN A 275 8.14 -16.17 -18.45
CA ASN A 275 8.47 -15.12 -17.49
C ASN A 275 9.07 -15.65 -16.18
N THR A 276 9.02 -16.98 -15.97
CA THR A 276 9.56 -17.65 -14.80
C THR A 276 10.16 -18.99 -15.20
N ILE A 277 11.41 -19.23 -14.78
CA ILE A 277 12.05 -20.55 -14.86
C ILE A 277 12.20 -21.06 -13.44
N GLN A 278 11.66 -22.24 -13.17
CA GLN A 278 11.77 -22.91 -11.87
C GLN A 278 12.49 -24.24 -12.07
N ILE A 279 13.62 -24.40 -11.42
CA ILE A 279 14.41 -25.61 -11.41
C ILE A 279 14.24 -26.24 -10.03
N TYR A 280 13.98 -27.54 -10.01
CA TYR A 280 13.83 -28.32 -8.80
C TYR A 280 14.98 -29.33 -8.71
N ASN A 281 15.55 -29.49 -7.52
CA ASN A 281 16.60 -30.46 -7.22
C ASN A 281 17.76 -30.36 -8.23
N TYR A 282 18.36 -29.18 -8.38
CA TYR A 282 19.40 -28.95 -9.39
C TYR A 282 20.54 -29.97 -9.27
N GLY A 283 20.86 -30.64 -10.39
CA GLY A 283 21.93 -31.65 -10.47
C GLY A 283 21.57 -33.06 -9.99
N ASP A 284 20.34 -33.31 -9.52
CA ASP A 284 19.87 -34.63 -9.07
C ASP A 284 19.29 -35.49 -10.21
N THR A 285 19.24 -36.82 -10.06
CA THR A 285 18.56 -37.73 -11.01
C THR A 285 17.07 -37.42 -11.16
N ASN A 286 16.46 -36.83 -10.13
CA ASN A 286 15.08 -36.36 -10.11
C ASN A 286 14.98 -34.83 -10.28
N MET A 287 15.95 -34.22 -10.97
CA MET A 287 15.90 -32.82 -11.37
C MET A 287 14.75 -32.54 -12.36
N HIS A 288 13.99 -31.48 -12.09
CA HIS A 288 12.91 -31.01 -12.96
C HIS A 288 13.09 -29.54 -13.32
N ILE A 289 12.67 -29.17 -14.53
CA ILE A 289 12.66 -27.77 -14.98
C ILE A 289 11.25 -27.42 -15.43
N ALA A 290 10.67 -26.41 -14.80
CA ALA A 290 9.37 -25.85 -15.12
C ALA A 290 9.54 -24.47 -15.75
N PHE A 291 9.10 -24.35 -17.00
CA PHE A 291 8.97 -23.06 -17.69
C PHE A 291 7.53 -22.58 -17.53
N LYS A 292 7.35 -21.43 -16.88
CA LYS A 292 6.04 -20.82 -16.64
C LYS A 292 5.98 -19.48 -17.35
N GLY A 293 4.81 -19.16 -17.86
CA GLY A 293 4.59 -17.99 -18.67
C GLY A 293 3.11 -17.74 -18.89
N GLU A 294 2.83 -16.76 -19.73
CA GLU A 294 1.47 -16.37 -20.10
C GLU A 294 1.37 -16.25 -21.62
N ALA A 295 0.19 -16.53 -22.17
CA ALA A 295 -0.09 -16.13 -23.55
C ALA A 295 -0.24 -14.61 -23.68
N ASP A 296 -0.08 -14.06 -24.89
CA ASP A 296 -0.34 -12.63 -25.16
C ASP A 296 -1.74 -12.23 -24.66
N SER A 297 -1.77 -11.17 -23.83
CA SER A 297 -2.98 -10.61 -23.25
C SER A 297 -4.01 -10.14 -24.29
N LYS A 298 -3.60 -9.90 -25.55
CA LYS A 298 -4.51 -9.61 -26.67
C LYS A 298 -5.39 -10.81 -27.04
N ARG A 299 -4.95 -12.03 -26.76
CA ARG A 299 -5.73 -13.25 -27.02
C ARG A 299 -6.68 -13.59 -25.89
N LYS A 300 -6.18 -13.60 -24.65
CA LYS A 300 -6.97 -14.09 -23.51
C LYS A 300 -6.42 -13.56 -22.17
N PHE A 301 -7.32 -13.22 -21.25
CA PHE A 301 -6.99 -13.08 -19.82
C PHE A 301 -7.13 -14.43 -19.10
N GLY A 302 -6.33 -14.62 -18.05
CA GLY A 302 -6.20 -15.87 -17.31
C GLY A 302 -5.37 -16.90 -18.03
N SER A 303 -4.30 -16.50 -18.72
CA SER A 303 -3.57 -17.36 -19.66
C SER A 303 -2.31 -18.01 -19.09
N ASP A 304 -2.32 -18.38 -17.81
CA ASP A 304 -1.18 -19.00 -17.13
C ASP A 304 -0.93 -20.42 -17.72
N GLY A 305 0.25 -20.62 -18.28
CA GLY A 305 0.70 -21.90 -18.83
C GLY A 305 1.99 -22.36 -18.18
N ASN A 306 2.24 -23.67 -18.24
CA ASN A 306 3.54 -24.22 -17.86
C ASN A 306 3.87 -25.51 -18.60
N VAL A 307 5.17 -25.78 -18.69
CA VAL A 307 5.68 -27.09 -19.09
C VAL A 307 6.78 -27.51 -18.12
N ILE A 308 6.69 -28.76 -17.64
CA ILE A 308 7.62 -29.35 -16.68
C ILE A 308 8.31 -30.54 -17.32
N TYR A 309 9.64 -30.49 -17.39
CA TYR A 309 10.50 -31.57 -17.85
C TYR A 309 11.17 -32.28 -16.69
N LYS A 310 11.30 -33.61 -16.78
CA LYS A 310 12.28 -34.38 -16.01
C LYS A 310 13.58 -34.44 -16.82
N VAL A 311 14.65 -33.85 -16.29
CA VAL A 311 15.89 -33.62 -17.03
C VAL A 311 16.58 -34.93 -17.43
N SER A 312 16.62 -35.91 -16.52
CA SER A 312 17.28 -37.20 -16.75
C SER A 312 16.73 -37.99 -17.93
N THR A 313 15.42 -37.90 -18.18
CA THR A 313 14.73 -38.65 -19.24
C THR A 313 14.30 -37.79 -20.43
N GLU A 314 14.45 -36.46 -20.33
CA GLU A 314 13.91 -35.46 -21.26
C GLU A 314 12.38 -35.56 -21.49
N LYS A 315 11.66 -36.27 -20.62
CA LYS A 315 10.20 -36.43 -20.72
C LYS A 315 9.47 -35.26 -20.07
N ILE A 316 8.36 -34.87 -20.69
CA ILE A 316 7.42 -33.90 -20.14
C ILE A 316 6.57 -34.63 -19.09
N ILE A 317 6.59 -34.13 -17.86
CA ILE A 317 5.84 -34.68 -16.73
C ILE A 317 4.50 -33.95 -16.58
N SER A 318 4.46 -32.66 -16.91
CA SER A 318 3.25 -31.86 -16.89
C SER A 318 3.31 -30.80 -17.99
N LYS A 319 2.16 -30.56 -18.63
CA LYS A 319 2.01 -29.53 -19.65
C LYS A 319 0.62 -28.93 -19.49
N LYS A 320 0.56 -27.69 -18.99
CA LYS A 320 -0.67 -26.92 -18.84
C LYS A 320 -0.78 -25.92 -19.97
N ASN A 321 -1.78 -26.09 -20.83
CA ASN A 321 -2.02 -25.19 -21.95
C ASN A 321 -2.56 -23.83 -21.45
N PRO A 322 -1.87 -22.69 -21.76
CA PRO A 322 -2.26 -21.36 -21.29
C PRO A 322 -3.63 -20.89 -21.81
N ILE A 323 -4.19 -21.52 -22.83
CA ILE A 323 -5.46 -21.10 -23.45
C ILE A 323 -6.58 -22.07 -23.09
N LYS A 324 -6.32 -23.38 -23.17
CA LYS A 324 -7.34 -24.43 -23.04
C LYS A 324 -7.58 -24.88 -21.60
N GLU A 325 -6.55 -24.84 -20.75
CA GLU A 325 -6.57 -25.48 -19.42
C GLU A 325 -6.42 -24.43 -18.31
N VAL A 326 -7.28 -23.40 -18.38
CA VAL A 326 -7.28 -22.29 -17.43
C VAL A 326 -8.29 -22.56 -16.32
N THR A 327 -7.87 -22.40 -15.06
CA THR A 327 -8.75 -22.53 -13.90
C THR A 327 -9.41 -21.20 -13.55
N TYR A 328 -10.49 -21.23 -12.77
CA TYR A 328 -11.10 -20.01 -12.23
C TYR A 328 -10.12 -19.17 -11.39
N PHE A 329 -9.22 -19.85 -10.67
CA PHE A 329 -8.18 -19.19 -9.90
C PHE A 329 -7.20 -18.44 -10.79
N ASP A 330 -6.72 -19.06 -11.88
CA ASP A 330 -5.81 -18.42 -12.84
C ASP A 330 -6.45 -17.17 -13.43
N ILE A 331 -7.71 -17.27 -13.87
CA ILE A 331 -8.46 -16.13 -14.44
C ILE A 331 -8.58 -15.00 -13.42
N THR A 332 -8.99 -15.31 -12.19
CA THR A 332 -9.20 -14.30 -11.16
C THR A 332 -7.90 -13.61 -10.79
N LYS A 333 -6.84 -14.40 -10.55
CA LYS A 333 -5.50 -13.88 -10.22
C LYS A 333 -4.99 -12.98 -11.35
N ASP A 334 -5.01 -13.46 -12.59
CA ASP A 334 -4.49 -12.71 -13.73
C ASP A 334 -5.27 -11.42 -13.98
N ILE A 335 -6.61 -11.44 -13.87
CA ILE A 335 -7.41 -10.21 -13.98
C ILE A 335 -7.03 -9.21 -12.87
N MET A 336 -6.87 -9.66 -11.62
CA MET A 336 -6.49 -8.77 -10.53
C MET A 336 -5.08 -8.19 -10.74
N ASP A 337 -4.12 -9.01 -11.17
CA ASP A 337 -2.76 -8.59 -11.51
C ASP A 337 -2.78 -7.58 -12.66
N LYS A 338 -3.43 -7.92 -13.79
CA LYS A 338 -3.45 -7.05 -14.98
C LYS A 338 -4.12 -5.72 -14.74
N LEU A 339 -5.25 -5.71 -14.04
CA LEU A 339 -5.96 -4.47 -13.73
C LEU A 339 -5.17 -3.56 -12.78
N HIS A 340 -4.49 -4.13 -11.78
CA HIS A 340 -3.76 -3.33 -10.78
C HIS A 340 -2.41 -2.84 -11.30
N PHE A 341 -1.66 -3.66 -12.04
CA PHE A 341 -0.35 -3.28 -12.59
C PHE A 341 -0.45 -2.55 -13.93
N ALA A 342 -1.63 -2.50 -14.54
CA ALA A 342 -1.88 -1.85 -15.83
C ALA A 342 -0.93 -2.34 -16.95
N ASN A 343 -0.57 -3.62 -16.93
CA ASN A 343 0.43 -4.23 -17.81
C ASN A 343 -0.15 -4.78 -19.14
N TYR A 344 -1.43 -4.57 -19.43
CA TYR A 344 -2.10 -5.08 -20.65
C TYR A 344 -2.26 -4.05 -21.78
N GLY A 345 -2.01 -2.76 -21.51
CA GLY A 345 -2.25 -1.66 -22.47
C GLY A 345 -1.01 -0.82 -22.81
N GLY A 346 0.19 -1.32 -22.49
CA GLY A 346 1.46 -0.64 -22.76
C GLY A 346 1.59 0.73 -22.09
N TYR A 347 2.42 1.60 -22.67
CA TYR A 347 2.70 2.94 -22.13
C TYR A 347 1.47 3.85 -22.11
N THR A 348 0.59 3.77 -23.12
CA THR A 348 -0.62 4.58 -23.20
C THR A 348 -1.50 4.37 -21.96
N LEU A 349 -1.76 3.11 -21.61
CA LEU A 349 -2.55 2.80 -20.42
C LEU A 349 -1.85 3.27 -19.14
N LYS A 350 -0.54 3.04 -19.00
CA LYS A 350 0.23 3.51 -17.83
C LYS A 350 0.15 5.04 -17.66
N ILE A 351 0.24 5.81 -18.75
CA ILE A 351 0.11 7.28 -18.73
C ILE A 351 -1.31 7.70 -18.31
N ILE A 352 -2.34 7.05 -18.86
CA ILE A 352 -3.73 7.31 -18.46
C ILE A 352 -3.92 6.98 -16.97
N SER A 353 -3.43 5.83 -16.51
CA SER A 353 -3.49 5.41 -15.10
C SER A 353 -2.74 6.38 -14.18
N PHE A 354 -1.58 6.90 -14.60
CA PHE A 354 -0.85 7.94 -13.89
C PHE A 354 -1.68 9.23 -13.74
N ILE A 355 -2.27 9.72 -14.83
CA ILE A 355 -3.11 10.93 -14.82
C ILE A 355 -4.31 10.71 -13.91
N LEU A 356 -5.00 9.57 -14.00
CA LEU A 356 -6.15 9.25 -13.15
C LEU A 356 -5.77 9.07 -11.67
N ALA A 357 -4.56 8.58 -11.38
CA ALA A 357 -4.01 8.55 -10.03
C ALA A 357 -3.79 9.97 -9.47
N LEU A 358 -3.22 10.89 -10.27
CA LEU A 358 -3.09 12.30 -9.88
C LEU A 358 -4.45 12.99 -9.71
N VAL A 359 -5.43 12.70 -10.58
CA VAL A 359 -6.82 13.15 -10.42
C VAL A 359 -7.38 12.64 -9.09
N THR A 360 -7.10 11.39 -8.71
CA THR A 360 -7.51 10.83 -7.42
C THR A 360 -6.83 11.55 -6.25
N CYS A 361 -5.51 11.81 -6.32
CA CYS A 361 -4.81 12.66 -5.36
C CYS A 361 -5.48 14.04 -5.19
N PHE A 362 -5.93 14.65 -6.29
CA PHE A 362 -6.68 15.92 -6.27
C PHE A 362 -8.08 15.76 -5.64
N VAL A 363 -8.81 14.69 -5.95
CA VAL A 363 -10.12 14.38 -5.33
C VAL A 363 -9.98 14.24 -3.81
N ILE A 364 -8.92 13.60 -3.33
CA ILE A 364 -8.65 13.47 -1.89
C ILE A 364 -8.38 14.85 -1.27
N ILE A 365 -7.46 15.65 -1.86
CA ILE A 365 -7.15 17.00 -1.37
C ILE A 365 -8.41 17.89 -1.37
N SER A 366 -9.18 17.89 -2.44
CA SER A 366 -10.41 18.67 -2.55
C SER A 366 -11.46 18.25 -1.52
N GLY A 367 -11.58 16.95 -1.21
CA GLY A 367 -12.43 16.44 -0.13
C GLY A 367 -12.06 17.05 1.23
N VAL A 368 -10.76 17.11 1.55
CA VAL A 368 -10.26 17.78 2.76
C VAL A 368 -10.54 19.29 2.73
N GLN A 369 -10.38 19.95 1.57
CA GLN A 369 -10.71 21.39 1.45
C GLN A 369 -12.21 21.66 1.65
N ILE A 370 -13.09 20.80 1.15
CA ILE A 370 -14.54 20.89 1.40
C ILE A 370 -14.82 20.72 2.90
N TRP A 371 -14.20 19.73 3.53
CA TRP A 371 -14.33 19.44 4.96
C TRP A 371 -13.91 20.63 5.83
N LEU A 372 -12.78 21.27 5.49
CA LEU A 372 -12.28 22.47 6.14
C LEU A 372 -13.25 23.64 5.93
N THR A 373 -13.60 23.94 4.69
CA THR A 373 -14.46 25.09 4.35
C THR A 373 -15.84 24.97 4.99
N ALA A 374 -16.40 23.75 5.09
CA ALA A 374 -17.66 23.51 5.78
C ALA A 374 -17.59 23.81 7.29
N ARG A 375 -16.40 23.73 7.89
CA ARG A 375 -16.12 23.94 9.32
C ARG A 375 -15.59 25.34 9.65
N GLU A 376 -15.46 26.21 8.64
CA GLU A 376 -15.09 27.62 8.79
C GLU A 376 -16.30 28.56 8.93
N LYS A 377 -17.53 28.02 8.87
CA LYS A 377 -18.77 28.80 8.98
C LYS A 377 -18.86 29.58 10.31
N LYS A 378 -19.57 30.72 10.30
CA LYS A 378 -19.74 31.62 11.47
C LYS A 378 -20.30 30.91 12.71
N ASN A 379 -21.14 29.88 12.53
CA ASN A 379 -21.78 29.12 13.60
C ASN A 379 -20.88 28.08 14.28
N ILE A 380 -19.64 27.86 13.81
CA ILE A 380 -18.71 26.90 14.42
C ILE A 380 -17.89 27.61 15.52
N PRO A 381 -17.75 27.04 16.72
CA PRO A 381 -16.94 27.64 17.80
C PRO A 381 -15.48 27.86 17.39
N ILE A 382 -14.89 28.99 17.82
CA ILE A 382 -13.51 29.37 17.46
C ILE A 382 -12.47 28.31 17.86
N LYS A 383 -12.62 27.68 19.03
CA LYS A 383 -11.75 26.56 19.45
C LYS A 383 -11.75 25.42 18.43
N GLN A 384 -12.92 25.10 17.87
CA GLN A 384 -13.07 24.03 16.89
C GLN A 384 -12.52 24.45 15.52
N LYS A 385 -12.72 25.70 15.09
CA LYS A 385 -12.09 26.25 13.88
C LYS A 385 -10.56 26.16 13.93
N LEU A 386 -9.97 26.59 15.04
CA LEU A 386 -8.51 26.51 15.24
C LEU A 386 -7.99 25.07 15.17
N TYR A 387 -8.71 24.12 15.77
CA TYR A 387 -8.39 22.71 15.67
C TYR A 387 -8.48 22.19 14.23
N ASN A 388 -9.58 22.51 13.52
CA ASN A 388 -9.78 22.06 12.15
C ASN A 388 -8.72 22.64 11.19
N ARG A 389 -8.38 23.92 11.32
CA ARG A 389 -7.26 24.55 10.57
C ARG A 389 -5.94 23.86 10.87
N LYS A 390 -5.66 23.58 12.14
CA LYS A 390 -4.47 22.82 12.55
C LYS A 390 -4.41 21.51 11.76
N VAL A 391 -5.46 20.69 11.82
CA VAL A 391 -5.54 19.42 11.08
C VAL A 391 -5.34 19.64 9.58
N GLY A 392 -6.03 20.61 8.98
CA GLY A 392 -5.89 20.96 7.57
C GLY A 392 -4.46 21.33 7.15
N HIS A 393 -3.74 22.08 7.98
CA HIS A 393 -2.34 22.44 7.70
C HIS A 393 -1.40 21.24 7.80
N ILE A 394 -1.60 20.31 8.75
CA ILE A 394 -0.84 19.04 8.77
C ILE A 394 -1.11 18.28 7.48
N TYR A 395 -2.38 18.13 7.13
CA TYR A 395 -2.79 17.34 5.98
C TYR A 395 -2.12 17.83 4.69
N MET A 396 -2.27 19.13 4.40
CA MET A 396 -1.68 19.73 3.21
C MET A 396 -0.15 19.68 3.23
N ALA A 397 0.47 19.82 4.41
CA ALA A 397 1.93 19.72 4.52
C ALA A 397 2.43 18.30 4.23
N ILE A 398 1.74 17.25 4.71
CA ILE A 398 2.11 15.85 4.42
C ILE A 398 1.99 15.57 2.93
N CYS A 399 0.82 15.84 2.34
CA CYS A 399 0.53 15.44 0.96
C CYS A 399 1.35 16.25 -0.06
N LEU A 400 1.34 17.58 0.02
CA LEU A 400 1.93 18.41 -1.02
C LEU A 400 3.46 18.39 -1.04
N THR A 401 4.11 18.10 0.09
CA THR A 401 5.58 18.02 0.15
C THR A 401 6.13 16.76 -0.49
N MET A 402 5.31 15.74 -0.76
CA MET A 402 5.78 14.55 -1.48
C MET A 402 6.32 14.88 -2.87
N TYR A 403 5.76 15.87 -3.57
CA TYR A 403 6.22 16.26 -4.90
C TYR A 403 7.69 16.71 -4.94
N PRO A 404 8.11 17.74 -4.20
CA PRO A 404 9.52 18.13 -4.17
C PRO A 404 10.43 17.08 -3.52
N VAL A 405 9.97 16.32 -2.53
CA VAL A 405 10.79 15.26 -1.91
C VAL A 405 11.10 14.16 -2.92
N THR A 406 10.10 13.70 -3.67
CA THR A 406 10.31 12.69 -4.72
C THR A 406 11.24 13.23 -5.80
N ALA A 407 11.06 14.47 -6.26
CA ALA A 407 11.96 15.10 -7.24
C ALA A 407 13.41 15.14 -6.75
N LEU A 408 13.63 15.51 -5.47
CA LEU A 408 14.95 15.47 -4.84
C LEU A 408 15.52 14.05 -4.78
N SER A 409 14.71 13.04 -4.49
CA SER A 409 15.17 11.65 -4.46
C SER A 409 15.65 11.14 -5.81
N PHE A 410 15.06 11.60 -6.94
CA PHE A 410 15.58 11.32 -8.28
C PHE A 410 16.99 11.92 -8.46
N ILE A 411 17.21 13.16 -8.02
CA ILE A 411 18.53 13.80 -8.10
C ILE A 411 19.55 13.04 -7.24
N VAL A 412 19.19 12.73 -6.00
CA VAL A 412 20.07 12.05 -5.04
C VAL A 412 20.43 10.65 -5.53
N THR A 413 19.46 9.86 -6.00
CA THR A 413 19.75 8.48 -6.47
C THR A 413 20.69 8.49 -7.67
N LYS A 414 20.58 9.51 -8.54
CA LYS A 414 21.41 9.64 -9.74
C LYS A 414 22.84 10.07 -9.45
N LEU A 415 23.03 10.91 -8.43
CA LEU A 415 24.34 11.37 -7.98
C LEU A 415 25.03 10.36 -7.05
N LEU A 416 24.32 9.33 -6.57
CA LEU A 416 24.86 8.38 -5.61
C LEU A 416 25.86 7.42 -6.29
N PRO A 417 27.15 7.41 -5.90
CA PRO A 417 28.14 6.53 -6.49
C PRO A 417 27.83 5.05 -6.28
N THR A 418 28.29 4.20 -7.20
CA THR A 418 28.10 2.74 -7.15
C THR A 418 28.79 2.08 -5.95
N SER A 419 29.81 2.72 -5.36
CA SER A 419 30.46 2.25 -4.13
C SER A 419 29.52 2.19 -2.92
N PHE A 420 28.41 2.95 -2.95
CA PHE A 420 27.41 2.98 -1.88
C PHE A 420 26.23 2.03 -2.11
N ASN A 421 26.31 1.12 -3.10
CA ASN A 421 25.23 0.19 -3.41
C ASN A 421 24.74 -0.58 -2.16
N SER A 422 25.65 -1.07 -1.31
CA SER A 422 25.32 -1.86 -0.11
C SER A 422 24.53 -1.09 0.95
N ILE A 423 24.63 0.24 0.98
CA ILE A 423 23.89 1.09 1.93
C ILE A 423 22.88 2.02 1.23
N ARG A 424 22.65 1.85 -0.08
CA ARG A 424 21.77 2.71 -0.88
C ARG A 424 20.36 2.75 -0.30
N LYS A 425 19.81 1.60 0.11
CA LYS A 425 18.50 1.53 0.77
C LYS A 425 18.43 2.48 1.97
N THR A 426 19.42 2.43 2.86
CA THR A 426 19.50 3.29 4.04
C THR A 426 19.56 4.76 3.65
N ILE A 427 20.41 5.13 2.68
CA ILE A 427 20.54 6.50 2.20
C ILE A 427 19.21 7.03 1.65
N LEU A 428 18.54 6.26 0.78
CA LEU A 428 17.25 6.66 0.20
C LEU A 428 16.19 6.87 1.29
N TYR A 429 16.11 5.98 2.28
CA TYR A 429 15.18 6.11 3.40
C TYR A 429 15.48 7.35 4.23
N SER A 430 16.73 7.50 4.66
CA SER A 430 17.16 8.63 5.48
C SER A 430 16.91 9.97 4.78
N VAL A 431 17.27 10.10 3.51
CA VAL A 431 17.05 11.33 2.74
C VAL A 431 15.57 11.60 2.55
N PHE A 432 14.79 10.62 2.05
CA PHE A 432 13.37 10.83 1.77
C PHE A 432 12.61 11.21 3.04
N PHE A 433 12.70 10.41 4.10
CA PHE A 433 11.90 10.64 5.30
C PHE A 433 12.38 11.83 6.13
N SER A 434 13.69 12.11 6.19
CA SER A 434 14.19 13.28 6.94
C SER A 434 13.80 14.58 6.25
N VAL A 435 13.99 14.69 4.93
CA VAL A 435 13.59 15.89 4.17
C VAL A 435 12.07 16.05 4.20
N TRP A 436 11.32 14.96 4.04
CA TRP A 436 9.87 15.01 4.12
C TRP A 436 9.37 15.49 5.49
N LEU A 437 9.94 14.96 6.59
CA LEU A 437 9.62 15.41 7.94
C LEU A 437 9.95 16.89 8.15
N LEU A 438 11.13 17.34 7.71
CA LEU A 438 11.54 18.74 7.80
C LEU A 438 10.57 19.67 7.05
N LEU A 439 10.17 19.31 5.83
CA LEU A 439 9.21 20.08 5.05
C LEU A 439 7.81 20.06 5.68
N ILE A 440 7.36 18.92 6.21
CA ILE A 440 6.09 18.80 6.94
C ILE A 440 6.09 19.78 8.11
N VAL A 441 7.14 19.76 8.94
CA VAL A 441 7.30 20.63 10.10
C VAL A 441 7.31 22.10 9.67
N PHE A 442 8.13 22.45 8.67
CA PHE A 442 8.23 23.80 8.14
C PHE A 442 6.88 24.35 7.65
N TYR A 443 6.22 23.65 6.73
CA TYR A 443 4.96 24.12 6.15
C TYR A 443 3.80 24.10 7.14
N ARG A 444 3.82 23.17 8.10
CA ARG A 444 2.89 23.19 9.23
C ARG A 444 3.01 24.49 10.02
N PHE A 445 4.22 24.97 10.31
CA PHE A 445 4.40 26.22 11.06
C PHE A 445 4.14 27.49 10.24
N LYS A 446 4.19 27.43 8.90
CA LYS A 446 3.74 28.54 8.03
C LYS A 446 2.24 28.82 8.13
N ARG A 447 1.43 27.80 8.45
CA ARG A 447 -0.04 27.90 8.68
C ARG A 447 -0.78 28.61 7.54
N ASP A 448 -0.37 28.33 6.31
CA ASP A 448 -0.92 28.96 5.11
C ASP A 448 -0.96 27.95 3.97
N ASN A 449 -2.14 27.40 3.69
CA ASN A 449 -2.31 26.36 2.66
C ASN A 449 -2.02 26.89 1.24
N TYR A 450 -2.26 28.19 0.97
CA TYR A 450 -1.92 28.79 -0.32
C TYR A 450 -0.40 28.84 -0.49
N PHE A 451 0.32 29.27 0.56
CA PHE A 451 1.78 29.25 0.59
C PHE A 451 2.30 27.81 0.42
N THR A 452 1.79 26.86 1.21
CA THR A 452 2.18 25.44 1.11
C THR A 452 1.99 24.91 -0.30
N ASN A 453 0.84 25.16 -0.94
CA ASN A 453 0.60 24.70 -2.31
C ASN A 453 1.54 25.35 -3.33
N LYS A 454 1.62 26.68 -3.32
CA LYS A 454 2.40 27.43 -4.31
C LYS A 454 3.89 27.06 -4.26
N TYR A 455 4.47 27.01 -3.06
CA TYR A 455 5.91 26.79 -2.92
C TYR A 455 6.31 25.33 -3.08
N ASN A 456 5.47 24.35 -2.72
CA ASN A 456 5.76 22.94 -3.04
C ASN A 456 5.66 22.66 -4.55
N LEU A 457 4.68 23.26 -5.26
CA LEU A 457 4.63 23.18 -6.72
C LEU A 457 5.84 23.83 -7.38
N LEU A 458 6.25 25.01 -6.90
CA LEU A 458 7.42 25.70 -7.42
C LEU A 458 8.71 24.92 -7.14
N SER A 459 8.95 24.50 -5.91
CA SER A 459 10.16 23.75 -5.56
C SER A 459 10.21 22.40 -6.27
N GLY A 460 9.07 21.71 -6.38
CA GLY A 460 8.99 20.45 -7.12
C GLY A 460 9.25 20.63 -8.60
N ALA A 461 8.80 21.73 -9.21
CA ALA A 461 9.10 22.04 -10.60
C ALA A 461 10.57 22.42 -10.84
N VAL A 462 11.17 23.20 -9.94
CA VAL A 462 12.60 23.54 -10.01
C VAL A 462 13.44 22.28 -9.90
N LEU A 463 13.19 21.44 -8.89
CA LEU A 463 13.89 20.17 -8.72
C LEU A 463 13.61 19.21 -9.89
N GLY A 464 12.38 19.18 -10.40
CA GLY A 464 11.99 18.35 -11.54
C GLY A 464 12.73 18.71 -12.83
N LEU A 465 12.94 20.01 -13.11
CA LEU A 465 13.77 20.46 -14.24
C LEU A 465 15.26 20.13 -14.07
N LEU A 466 15.73 19.97 -12.84
CA LEU A 466 17.11 19.58 -12.57
C LEU A 466 17.37 18.09 -12.84
N ILE A 467 16.34 17.23 -12.81
CA ILE A 467 16.48 15.77 -13.05
C ILE A 467 17.14 15.46 -14.41
N PRO A 468 16.62 15.93 -15.57
CA PRO A 468 17.27 15.66 -16.86
C PRO A 468 18.65 16.31 -16.99
N LEU A 469 18.87 17.45 -16.33
CA LEU A 469 20.18 18.11 -16.31
C LEU A 469 21.21 17.27 -15.55
N VAL A 470 20.84 16.76 -14.37
CA VAL A 470 21.67 15.87 -13.56
C VAL A 470 21.93 14.56 -14.30
N ASN A 471 20.94 13.99 -14.97
CA ASN A 471 21.13 12.79 -15.80
C ASN A 471 22.15 13.04 -16.92
N GLY A 472 21.97 14.11 -17.70
CA GLY A 472 22.87 14.48 -18.79
C GLY A 472 24.31 14.75 -18.33
N LEU A 473 24.49 15.44 -17.19
CA LEU A 473 25.81 15.75 -16.62
C LEU A 473 26.49 14.51 -16.02
N SER A 474 25.75 13.63 -15.34
CA SER A 474 26.32 12.46 -14.65
C SER A 474 26.63 11.29 -15.58
N THR A 475 25.86 11.11 -16.65
CA THR A 475 25.97 9.93 -17.53
C THR A 475 26.32 10.25 -18.97
N GLY A 476 26.24 11.51 -19.38
CA GLY A 476 26.33 11.91 -20.78
C GLY A 476 25.08 11.61 -21.60
N ASN A 477 24.06 10.94 -21.03
CA ASN A 477 22.78 10.64 -21.68
C ASN A 477 21.81 11.81 -21.54
N TRP A 478 22.01 12.82 -22.37
CA TRP A 478 21.05 13.92 -22.53
C TRP A 478 19.75 13.44 -23.17
N LEU A 479 18.64 14.14 -22.92
CA LEU A 479 17.31 13.81 -23.42
C LEU A 479 17.27 13.54 -24.94
N TRP A 480 17.99 14.33 -25.76
CA TRP A 480 18.06 14.09 -27.21
C TRP A 480 18.92 12.88 -27.59
N LYS A 481 19.99 12.59 -26.84
CA LYS A 481 20.84 11.42 -27.08
C LYS A 481 20.15 10.12 -26.71
N SER A 482 19.44 10.09 -25.58
CA SER A 482 18.68 8.91 -25.17
C SER A 482 17.59 8.57 -26.17
N PHE A 483 16.94 9.57 -26.78
CA PHE A 483 16.01 9.36 -27.89
C PHE A 483 16.72 8.79 -29.15
N GLN A 484 17.81 9.41 -29.60
CA GLN A 484 18.57 8.96 -30.78
C GLN A 484 19.12 7.54 -30.63
N ASN A 485 19.55 7.17 -29.43
CA ASN A 485 20.08 5.85 -29.11
C ASN A 485 18.99 4.81 -28.78
N GLN A 486 17.71 5.13 -29.00
CA GLN A 486 16.55 4.26 -28.71
C GLN A 486 16.46 3.81 -27.24
N GLN A 487 16.98 4.61 -26.32
CA GLN A 487 16.93 4.38 -24.87
C GLN A 487 15.63 4.93 -24.29
N TYR A 488 14.49 4.38 -24.73
CA TYR A 488 13.17 4.97 -24.47
C TYR A 488 12.80 5.09 -22.99
N SER A 489 13.19 4.14 -22.13
CA SER A 489 12.95 4.25 -20.67
C SER A 489 13.66 5.45 -20.05
N ILE A 490 14.91 5.71 -20.45
CA ILE A 490 15.70 6.84 -19.93
C ILE A 490 15.12 8.16 -20.45
N PHE A 491 14.85 8.22 -21.77
CA PHE A 491 14.20 9.36 -22.39
C PHE A 491 12.86 9.69 -21.72
N PHE A 492 12.04 8.67 -21.45
CA PHE A 492 10.71 8.84 -20.87
C PHE A 492 10.75 9.55 -19.52
N ILE A 493 11.65 9.16 -18.61
CA ILE A 493 11.75 9.78 -17.28
C ILE A 493 12.17 11.25 -17.38
N ASP A 494 13.17 11.56 -18.20
CA ASP A 494 13.63 12.94 -18.42
C ASP A 494 12.54 13.82 -19.05
N PHE A 495 11.86 13.30 -20.07
CA PHE A 495 10.75 13.97 -20.74
C PHE A 495 9.56 14.18 -19.79
N PHE A 496 9.20 13.15 -19.04
CA PHE A 496 8.12 13.18 -18.05
C PHE A 496 8.33 14.28 -17.01
N TRP A 497 9.51 14.33 -16.38
CA TRP A 497 9.82 15.33 -15.37
C TRP A 497 9.88 16.75 -15.94
N THR A 498 10.36 16.90 -17.18
CA THR A 498 10.34 18.17 -17.89
C THR A 498 8.91 18.68 -18.07
N ILE A 499 8.03 17.86 -18.65
CA ILE A 499 6.63 18.24 -18.90
C ILE A 499 5.87 18.51 -17.59
N LEU A 500 6.01 17.64 -16.59
CA LEU A 500 5.36 17.79 -15.28
C LEU A 500 5.79 19.10 -14.59
N SER A 501 7.07 19.46 -14.69
CA SER A 501 7.61 20.70 -14.13
C SER A 501 7.10 21.94 -14.87
N LEU A 502 7.06 21.91 -16.20
CA LEU A 502 6.52 23.01 -17.01
C LEU A 502 5.04 23.26 -16.69
N ILE A 503 4.22 22.20 -16.61
CA ILE A 503 2.82 22.30 -16.21
C ILE A 503 2.71 22.90 -14.80
N SER A 504 3.53 22.44 -13.86
CA SER A 504 3.55 22.96 -12.48
C SER A 504 3.89 24.45 -12.43
N ILE A 505 4.86 24.91 -13.23
CA ILE A 505 5.23 26.33 -13.35
C ILE A 505 4.07 27.16 -13.89
N VAL A 506 3.41 26.69 -14.96
CA VAL A 506 2.22 27.36 -15.52
C VAL A 506 1.12 27.49 -14.47
N ILE A 507 0.88 26.44 -13.68
CA ILE A 507 -0.10 26.47 -12.58
C ILE A 507 0.33 27.49 -11.51
N VAL A 508 1.60 27.51 -11.12
CA VAL A 508 2.13 28.47 -10.13
C VAL A 508 1.92 29.92 -10.55
N PHE A 509 2.13 30.24 -11.83
CA PHE A 509 1.88 31.59 -12.37
C PHE A 509 0.39 31.95 -12.42
N LYS A 510 -0.49 30.97 -12.65
CA LYS A 510 -1.95 31.17 -12.66
C LYS A 510 -2.59 31.14 -11.26
N LEU A 511 -1.88 30.67 -10.23
CA LEU A 511 -2.40 30.54 -8.87
C LEU A 511 -2.63 31.92 -8.21
N LYS A 512 -3.88 32.36 -8.20
CA LYS A 512 -4.32 33.54 -7.43
C LYS A 512 -4.65 33.16 -5.99
N ARG A 513 -4.40 34.06 -5.05
CA ARG A 513 -4.80 33.89 -3.65
C ARG A 513 -6.29 34.22 -3.52
N PRO A 514 -7.17 33.23 -3.24
CA PRO A 514 -8.62 33.48 -3.27
C PRO A 514 -9.14 34.18 -2.01
N VAL A 515 -8.41 34.10 -0.88
CA VAL A 515 -8.81 34.70 0.40
C VAL A 515 -7.57 35.33 1.07
N PRO A 516 -7.69 36.55 1.65
CA PRO A 516 -6.61 37.16 2.42
C PRO A 516 -6.08 36.23 3.51
N LYS A 517 -4.79 36.36 3.85
CA LYS A 517 -4.21 35.60 4.96
C LYS A 517 -4.89 36.06 6.25
N ILE A 518 -5.68 35.19 6.88
CA ILE A 518 -6.11 35.46 8.26
C ILE A 518 -4.91 35.20 9.15
N THR A 519 -4.43 36.24 9.82
CA THR A 519 -3.20 36.17 10.62
C THR A 519 -3.46 35.36 11.89
N HIS A 520 -2.49 34.57 12.34
CA HIS A 520 -2.66 33.80 13.59
C HIS A 520 -2.97 34.71 14.79
N LYS A 521 -2.44 35.94 14.77
CA LYS A 521 -2.71 36.98 15.75
C LYS A 521 -4.18 37.38 15.77
N GLU A 522 -4.78 37.63 14.61
CA GLU A 522 -6.22 37.94 14.47
C GLU A 522 -7.10 36.84 15.04
N LEU A 523 -6.76 35.56 14.83
CA LEU A 523 -7.53 34.44 15.38
C LEU A 523 -7.36 34.26 16.89
N LEU A 524 -6.17 34.57 17.41
CA LEU A 524 -5.92 34.58 18.85
C LEU A 524 -6.64 35.75 19.52
N GLU A 525 -6.71 36.90 18.86
CA GLU A 525 -7.52 38.04 19.28
C GLU A 525 -9.01 37.71 19.22
N GLU A 526 -9.52 37.15 18.12
CA GLU A 526 -10.90 36.65 18.05
C GLU A 526 -11.18 35.63 19.16
N LYS A 527 -10.25 34.72 19.45
CA LYS A 527 -10.38 33.76 20.55
C LYS A 527 -10.39 34.46 21.91
N ARG A 528 -9.54 35.48 22.13
CA ARG A 528 -9.51 36.27 23.38
C ARG A 528 -10.82 37.02 23.56
N VAL A 529 -11.28 37.73 22.52
CA VAL A 529 -12.55 38.48 22.52
C VAL A 529 -13.73 37.53 22.74
N TYR A 530 -13.76 36.37 22.09
CA TYR A 530 -14.81 35.36 22.30
C TYR A 530 -14.77 34.74 23.69
N ASN A 531 -13.58 34.43 24.23
CA ASN A 531 -13.45 33.93 25.59
C ASN A 531 -13.86 34.98 26.62
N LYS A 532 -13.54 36.26 26.38
CA LYS A 532 -14.01 37.39 27.19
C LYS A 532 -15.54 37.48 27.13
N LEU A 533 -16.13 37.50 25.93
CA LEU A 533 -17.58 37.47 25.73
C LEU A 533 -18.24 36.26 26.42
N ILE A 534 -17.68 35.05 26.32
CA ILE A 534 -18.21 33.87 27.01
C ILE A 534 -18.09 34.00 28.52
N ASN A 535 -16.98 34.51 29.05
CA ASN A 535 -16.81 34.69 30.48
C ASN A 535 -17.77 35.77 31.00
N ASP A 536 -17.95 36.86 30.26
CA ASP A 536 -18.92 37.92 30.55
C ASP A 536 -20.37 37.39 30.44
N THR A 537 -20.66 36.52 29.46
CA THR A 537 -21.99 35.88 29.29
C THR A 537 -22.23 34.78 30.33
N LYS A 538 -21.20 34.06 30.78
CA LYS A 538 -21.29 33.06 31.86
C LYS A 538 -21.42 33.71 33.23
N ALA A 539 -20.79 34.87 33.43
CA ALA A 539 -21.04 35.74 34.58
C ALA A 539 -22.48 36.29 34.56
N ALA A 540 -23.06 36.50 33.37
CA ALA A 540 -24.44 36.99 33.20
C ALA A 540 -25.53 35.89 33.10
N LYS A 541 -25.19 34.62 32.89
CA LYS A 541 -26.14 33.49 32.78
C LYS A 541 -25.70 32.30 33.61
N SER A 542 -26.01 32.39 34.90
CA SER A 542 -26.51 31.26 35.66
C SER A 542 -27.94 30.97 35.22
N ASN A 543 -28.13 30.07 34.24
CA ASN A 543 -29.27 29.12 34.14
C ASN A 543 -29.48 28.57 32.71
N GLY A 544 -29.68 27.25 32.63
CA GLY A 544 -30.45 26.58 31.58
C GLY A 544 -29.69 26.09 30.34
N ILE A 545 -29.22 24.84 30.34
CA ILE A 545 -28.88 24.11 29.11
C ILE A 545 -30.18 23.55 28.51
N THR A 546 -30.49 23.85 27.25
CA THR A 546 -31.66 23.30 26.55
C THR A 546 -31.48 21.81 26.18
N SER A 547 -32.54 21.00 26.34
CA SER A 547 -32.47 19.53 26.26
C SER A 547 -31.98 18.98 24.90
N SER A 548 -32.30 19.65 23.79
CA SER A 548 -31.91 19.21 22.43
C SER A 548 -30.40 19.21 22.19
N THR A 549 -29.66 20.12 22.83
CA THR A 549 -28.19 20.20 22.73
C THR A 549 -27.52 19.10 23.56
N LEU A 550 -28.14 18.74 24.68
CA LEU A 550 -27.70 17.65 25.55
C LEU A 550 -27.87 16.29 24.87
N VAL A 551 -29.05 16.06 24.27
CA VAL A 551 -29.36 14.82 23.51
C VAL A 551 -28.38 14.61 22.36
N LYS A 552 -28.07 15.66 21.59
CA LYS A 552 -27.07 15.57 20.52
C LYS A 552 -25.68 15.20 21.04
N LYS A 553 -25.24 15.82 22.14
CA LYS A 553 -23.95 15.50 22.77
C LYS A 553 -23.89 14.07 23.29
N ILE A 554 -24.99 13.55 23.84
CA ILE A 554 -25.08 12.16 24.30
C ILE A 554 -24.97 11.22 23.11
N ASN A 555 -25.68 11.47 22.01
CA ASN A 555 -25.60 10.65 20.80
C ASN A 555 -24.20 10.68 20.17
N ASP A 556 -23.57 11.85 20.06
CA ASP A 556 -22.19 11.97 19.56
C ASP A 556 -21.20 11.16 20.46
N MET A 557 -21.44 11.13 21.77
CA MET A 557 -20.64 10.37 22.73
C MET A 557 -20.85 8.86 22.60
N LYS A 558 -22.11 8.40 22.43
CA LYS A 558 -22.44 6.99 22.17
C LYS A 558 -21.78 6.48 20.90
N VAL A 559 -21.86 7.26 19.81
CA VAL A 559 -21.18 6.94 18.55
C VAL A 559 -19.67 6.82 18.74
N LYS A 560 -19.06 7.74 19.50
CA LYS A 560 -17.62 7.69 19.79
C LYS A 560 -17.23 6.45 20.61
N ILE A 561 -18.00 6.09 21.62
CA ILE A 561 -17.76 4.88 22.43
C ILE A 561 -17.91 3.62 21.58
N SER A 562 -18.96 3.56 20.74
CA SER A 562 -19.19 2.47 19.79
C SER A 562 -18.00 2.30 18.83
N ILE A 563 -17.48 3.39 18.25
CA ILE A 563 -16.31 3.35 17.38
C ILE A 563 -15.07 2.83 18.13
N LEU A 564 -14.84 3.28 19.37
CA LEU A 564 -13.69 2.83 20.16
C LEU A 564 -13.77 1.32 20.48
N TRP A 565 -14.96 0.79 20.78
CA TRP A 565 -15.17 -0.66 20.91
C TRP A 565 -14.83 -1.41 19.61
N ILE A 566 -15.32 -0.92 18.46
CA ILE A 566 -15.05 -1.53 17.16
C ILE A 566 -13.55 -1.50 16.82
N ILE A 567 -12.86 -0.40 17.14
CA ILE A 567 -11.39 -0.30 16.95
C ILE A 567 -10.67 -1.35 17.79
N ILE A 568 -11.11 -1.60 19.03
CA ILE A 568 -10.52 -2.67 19.85
C ILE A 568 -10.73 -4.04 19.22
N VAL A 569 -11.93 -4.33 18.70
CA VAL A 569 -12.22 -5.60 17.99
C VAL A 569 -11.28 -5.76 16.79
N ILE A 570 -11.14 -4.71 15.96
CA ILE A 570 -10.23 -4.72 14.82
C ILE A 570 -8.78 -4.92 15.30
N GLY A 571 -8.38 -4.26 16.38
CA GLY A 571 -7.07 -4.41 17.01
C GLY A 571 -6.78 -5.87 17.38
N PHE A 572 -7.72 -6.54 18.07
CA PHE A 572 -7.60 -7.96 18.40
C PHE A 572 -7.53 -8.85 17.16
N ILE A 573 -8.36 -8.62 16.15
CA ILE A 573 -8.30 -9.41 14.90
C ILE A 573 -6.93 -9.28 14.25
N ILE A 574 -6.40 -8.06 14.14
CA ILE A 574 -5.08 -7.81 13.56
C ILE A 574 -3.97 -8.44 14.42
N HIS A 575 -4.06 -8.30 15.74
CA HIS A 575 -3.12 -8.90 16.70
C HIS A 575 -3.10 -10.43 16.64
N HIS A 576 -4.26 -11.09 16.54
CA HIS A 576 -4.32 -12.54 16.44
C HIS A 576 -3.90 -13.07 15.06
N ILE A 577 -4.18 -12.32 14.00
CA ILE A 577 -3.60 -12.62 12.69
C ILE A 577 -2.07 -12.56 12.79
N TYR A 578 -1.52 -11.68 13.63
CA TYR A 578 -0.08 -11.58 13.93
C TYR A 578 0.55 -12.90 14.43
N GLY A 579 -0.10 -13.59 15.37
CA GLY A 579 0.34 -14.91 15.82
C GLY A 579 0.29 -16.01 14.75
N LEU A 580 -0.51 -15.84 13.70
CA LEU A 580 -0.61 -16.78 12.57
C LEU A 580 0.48 -16.56 11.50
N PHE A 581 1.29 -15.48 11.58
CA PHE A 581 2.31 -15.16 10.57
C PHE A 581 3.37 -16.26 10.42
N GLY A 582 3.77 -16.91 11.52
CA GLY A 582 4.76 -17.99 11.49
C GLY A 582 4.32 -19.19 10.63
N VAL A 583 3.01 -19.46 10.60
CA VAL A 583 2.40 -20.56 9.85
C VAL A 583 2.28 -20.23 8.35
N TYR A 584 2.03 -18.96 8.00
CA TYR A 584 1.81 -18.56 6.60
C TYR A 584 3.09 -18.14 5.85
N TYR A 585 4.13 -17.70 6.57
CA TYR A 585 5.39 -17.25 5.99
C TYR A 585 6.59 -18.15 6.32
N ASN A 586 6.34 -19.31 6.94
CA ASN A 586 7.36 -20.33 7.21
C ASN A 586 8.53 -19.86 8.13
N GLU A 587 8.29 -18.89 9.01
CA GLU A 587 9.34 -18.32 9.89
C GLU A 587 9.32 -18.82 11.34
N SER A 588 8.35 -19.65 11.76
CA SER A 588 8.39 -20.24 13.12
C SER A 588 8.75 -21.73 13.07
N LEU A 589 9.85 -22.07 13.76
CA LEU A 589 10.16 -23.40 14.26
C LEU A 589 8.89 -24.05 14.84
N MET A 590 8.26 -24.94 14.07
CA MET A 590 7.32 -25.88 14.66
C MET A 590 8.14 -26.74 15.61
N MET A 591 7.84 -26.71 16.91
CA MET A 591 8.35 -27.72 17.84
C MET A 591 8.00 -29.10 17.26
N GLU A 592 8.91 -30.07 17.36
CA GLU A 592 8.80 -31.41 16.71
C GLU A 592 7.49 -32.18 17.05
N GLU A 593 6.70 -31.72 18.02
CA GLU A 593 5.45 -32.32 18.48
C GLU A 593 4.19 -31.43 18.34
N ALA A 594 4.31 -30.22 17.77
CA ALA A 594 3.19 -29.30 17.65
C ALA A 594 2.21 -29.73 16.52
N THR A 595 0.99 -30.13 16.88
CA THR A 595 -0.06 -30.57 15.94
C THR A 595 -0.72 -29.44 15.15
N GLY A 596 -0.39 -28.17 15.46
CA GLY A 596 -1.04 -26.99 14.89
C GLY A 596 -2.46 -26.74 15.42
N ALA A 597 -2.96 -27.57 16.35
CA ALA A 597 -4.28 -27.39 16.96
C ALA A 597 -4.24 -26.24 17.98
N VAL A 598 -5.10 -25.23 17.77
CA VAL A 598 -5.27 -24.13 18.72
C VAL A 598 -6.09 -24.64 19.92
N PRO A 599 -5.62 -24.47 21.17
CA PRO A 599 -6.35 -24.93 22.34
C PRO A 599 -7.75 -24.30 22.43
N THR A 600 -8.76 -25.08 22.81
CA THR A 600 -10.15 -24.61 22.97
C THR A 600 -10.25 -23.39 23.90
N VAL A 601 -9.39 -23.32 24.90
CA VAL A 601 -9.28 -22.19 25.84
C VAL A 601 -8.97 -20.87 25.09
N HIS A 602 -8.09 -20.90 24.09
CA HIS A 602 -7.76 -19.74 23.28
C HIS A 602 -8.97 -19.27 22.44
N HIS A 603 -9.77 -20.21 21.91
CA HIS A 603 -11.02 -19.86 21.23
C HIS A 603 -12.05 -19.21 22.16
N ILE A 604 -12.18 -19.71 23.39
CA ILE A 604 -13.07 -19.14 24.41
C ILE A 604 -12.64 -17.70 24.75
N TYR A 605 -11.34 -17.47 24.97
CA TYR A 605 -10.82 -16.12 25.19
C TYR A 605 -11.14 -15.18 24.03
N ARG A 606 -10.98 -15.65 22.79
CA ARG A 606 -11.30 -14.85 21.60
C ARG A 606 -12.77 -14.46 21.55
N ILE A 607 -13.67 -15.42 21.75
CA ILE A 607 -15.13 -15.18 21.76
C ILE A 607 -15.50 -14.20 22.87
N ILE A 608 -14.92 -14.35 24.07
CA ILE A 608 -15.21 -13.48 25.20
C ILE A 608 -14.70 -12.06 24.94
N PHE A 609 -13.43 -11.89 24.56
CA PHE A 609 -12.85 -10.56 24.43
C PHE A 609 -13.27 -9.83 23.15
N GLU A 610 -13.23 -10.48 21.99
CA GLU A 610 -13.63 -9.87 20.72
C GLU A 610 -15.15 -9.78 20.60
N GLY A 611 -15.85 -10.87 20.92
CA GLY A 611 -17.31 -10.96 20.81
C GLY A 611 -18.02 -9.98 21.75
N LEU A 612 -17.59 -9.88 23.02
CA LEU A 612 -18.18 -8.91 23.94
C LEU A 612 -17.82 -7.48 23.57
N ALA A 613 -16.59 -7.20 23.12
CA ALA A 613 -16.22 -5.87 22.65
C ALA A 613 -17.08 -5.44 21.45
N PHE A 614 -17.32 -6.34 20.50
CA PHE A 614 -18.20 -6.10 19.36
C PHE A 614 -19.64 -5.85 19.80
N PHE A 615 -20.14 -6.70 20.71
CA PHE A 615 -21.49 -6.56 21.28
C PHE A 615 -21.68 -5.23 22.00
N PHE A 616 -20.73 -4.81 22.83
CA PHE A 616 -20.75 -3.48 23.44
C PHE A 616 -20.67 -2.38 22.39
N GLY A 617 -19.89 -2.55 21.33
CA GLY A 617 -19.81 -1.61 20.22
C GLY A 617 -21.16 -1.34 19.57
N ILE A 618 -21.90 -2.39 19.21
CA ILE A 618 -23.22 -2.27 18.58
C ILE A 618 -24.25 -1.73 19.59
N LEU A 619 -24.35 -2.37 20.76
CA LEU A 619 -25.39 -2.03 21.72
C LEU A 619 -25.23 -0.67 22.36
N THR A 620 -24.02 -0.09 22.37
CA THR A 620 -23.83 1.28 22.85
C THR A 620 -24.66 2.29 22.04
N LEU A 621 -25.04 2.01 20.79
CA LEU A 621 -25.88 2.91 20.01
C LEU A 621 -27.35 2.86 20.45
N GLU A 622 -27.83 1.69 20.84
CA GLU A 622 -29.27 1.45 21.13
C GLU A 622 -29.58 1.49 22.64
N ILE A 623 -28.68 1.01 23.49
CA ILE A 623 -28.91 0.83 24.93
C ILE A 623 -28.20 1.91 25.73
N SER A 624 -28.96 2.62 26.57
CA SER A 624 -28.45 3.64 27.49
C SER A 624 -28.80 3.39 28.96
N LYS A 625 -29.31 2.19 29.28
CA LYS A 625 -29.72 1.84 30.65
C LYS A 625 -28.52 1.89 31.61
N LYS A 626 -28.77 2.26 32.87
CA LYS A 626 -27.74 2.44 33.91
C LYS A 626 -26.89 1.16 34.10
N TRP A 627 -27.53 -0.01 34.12
CA TRP A 627 -26.82 -1.29 34.25
C TRP A 627 -25.84 -1.50 33.09
N PHE A 628 -26.26 -1.29 31.84
CA PHE A 628 -25.44 -1.47 30.65
C PHE A 628 -24.22 -0.52 30.64
N LYS A 629 -24.44 0.76 31.00
CA LYS A 629 -23.36 1.75 31.14
C LYS A 629 -22.30 1.31 32.14
N TRP A 630 -22.70 0.73 33.27
CA TRP A 630 -21.79 0.22 34.28
C TRP A 630 -21.09 -1.07 33.84
N THR A 631 -21.80 -2.02 33.26
CA THR A 631 -21.21 -3.26 32.74
C THR A 631 -20.17 -2.96 31.65
N SER A 632 -20.50 -2.08 30.70
CA SER A 632 -19.58 -1.64 29.64
C SER A 632 -18.35 -0.93 30.23
N PHE A 633 -18.52 -0.14 31.29
CA PHE A 633 -17.40 0.52 31.97
C PHE A 633 -16.45 -0.47 32.66
N ILE A 634 -17.00 -1.43 33.40
CA ILE A 634 -16.22 -2.47 34.08
C ILE A 634 -15.46 -3.30 33.05
N TRP A 635 -16.14 -3.73 31.99
CA TRP A 635 -15.50 -4.50 30.92
C TRP A 635 -14.40 -3.73 30.21
N ALA A 636 -14.61 -2.44 29.93
CA ALA A 636 -13.58 -1.59 29.34
C ALA A 636 -12.34 -1.46 30.23
N ILE A 637 -12.50 -1.43 31.56
CA ILE A 637 -11.37 -1.42 32.50
C ILE A 637 -10.63 -2.76 32.46
N LEU A 638 -11.34 -3.89 32.58
CA LEU A 638 -10.73 -5.22 32.54
C LEU A 638 -9.94 -5.43 31.24
N LEU A 639 -10.53 -5.05 30.11
CA LEU A 639 -9.89 -5.11 28.81
C LEU A 639 -8.68 -4.19 28.71
N GLY A 640 -8.79 -2.98 29.26
CA GLY A 640 -7.68 -2.03 29.30
C GLY A 640 -6.51 -2.53 30.14
N LEU A 641 -6.78 -3.14 31.29
CA LEU A 641 -5.75 -3.76 32.13
C LEU A 641 -5.08 -4.94 31.41
N PHE A 642 -5.87 -5.80 30.76
CA PHE A 642 -5.35 -6.88 29.94
C PHE A 642 -4.44 -6.36 28.82
N ASN A 643 -4.88 -5.36 28.05
CA ASN A 643 -4.08 -4.78 26.98
C ASN A 643 -2.79 -4.13 27.49
N ILE A 644 -2.82 -3.51 28.68
CA ILE A 644 -1.61 -2.95 29.30
C ILE A 644 -0.66 -4.06 29.73
N TYR A 645 -1.17 -5.10 30.39
CA TYR A 645 -0.39 -6.26 30.79
C TYR A 645 0.29 -6.90 29.58
N HIS A 646 -0.49 -7.19 28.54
CA HIS A 646 0.00 -7.83 27.31
C HIS A 646 1.01 -6.97 26.56
N PHE A 647 0.78 -5.65 26.50
CA PHE A 647 1.76 -4.71 25.94
C PHE A 647 3.09 -4.71 26.70
N VAL A 648 3.04 -4.73 28.04
CA VAL A 648 4.25 -4.80 28.87
C VAL A 648 4.97 -6.13 28.65
N GLU A 649 4.24 -7.24 28.63
CA GLU A 649 4.77 -8.58 28.38
C GLU A 649 5.48 -8.67 27.02
N ALA A 650 4.84 -8.15 25.96
CA ALA A 650 5.41 -8.10 24.62
C ALA A 650 6.67 -7.23 24.55
N ILE A 651 6.73 -6.10 25.26
CA ILE A 651 7.97 -5.30 25.33
C ILE A 651 9.09 -6.08 26.02
N THR A 652 8.77 -6.81 27.10
CA THR A 652 9.77 -7.50 27.92
C THR A 652 10.32 -8.77 27.26
N HIS A 653 9.45 -9.55 26.60
CA HIS A 653 9.82 -10.86 26.07
C HIS A 653 9.96 -10.87 24.53
N GLU A 654 9.33 -9.92 23.85
CA GLU A 654 9.30 -9.84 22.38
C GLU A 654 9.75 -8.47 21.87
N GLY A 655 10.73 -7.85 22.54
CA GLY A 655 11.20 -6.49 22.26
C GLY A 655 11.64 -6.22 20.81
N SER A 656 12.04 -7.25 20.07
CA SER A 656 12.39 -7.19 18.64
C SER A 656 11.18 -7.08 17.71
N ASN A 657 10.00 -7.43 18.21
CA ASN A 657 8.75 -7.50 17.47
C ASN A 657 8.03 -6.13 17.47
N ILE A 658 8.65 -5.15 16.78
CA ILE A 658 8.23 -3.74 16.80
C ILE A 658 6.76 -3.57 16.34
N SER A 659 6.30 -4.41 15.41
CA SER A 659 4.94 -4.37 14.87
C SER A 659 3.91 -4.81 15.90
N GLU A 660 4.16 -5.92 16.61
CA GLU A 660 3.31 -6.37 17.72
C GLU A 660 3.23 -5.32 18.82
N ILE A 661 4.38 -4.80 19.25
CA ILE A 661 4.47 -3.74 20.27
C ILE A 661 3.67 -2.51 19.83
N PHE A 662 3.75 -2.12 18.55
CA PHE A 662 3.01 -0.97 18.04
C PHE A 662 1.49 -1.20 18.05
N ILE A 663 0.99 -2.38 17.66
CA ILE A 663 -0.43 -2.72 17.71
C ILE A 663 -0.94 -2.70 19.15
N LEU A 664 -0.22 -3.33 20.06
CA LEU A 664 -0.57 -3.38 21.48
C LEU A 664 -0.55 -1.97 22.10
N ALA A 665 0.40 -1.12 21.73
CA ALA A 665 0.42 0.29 22.14
C ALA A 665 -0.85 1.04 21.67
N LEU A 666 -1.28 0.84 20.43
CA LEU A 666 -2.51 1.44 19.91
C LEU A 666 -3.75 0.90 20.62
N MET A 667 -3.77 -0.38 20.98
CA MET A 667 -4.86 -1.00 21.75
C MET A 667 -4.93 -0.46 23.17
N VAL A 668 -3.79 -0.28 23.84
CA VAL A 668 -3.72 0.39 25.15
C VAL A 668 -4.27 1.81 25.07
N MET A 669 -3.79 2.60 24.10
CA MET A 669 -4.26 3.98 23.91
C MET A 669 -5.77 4.03 23.63
N THR A 670 -6.28 3.14 22.77
CA THR A 670 -7.72 3.04 22.46
C THR A 670 -8.53 2.66 23.71
N SER A 671 -8.03 1.72 24.51
CA SER A 671 -8.66 1.28 25.77
C SER A 671 -8.74 2.43 26.79
N VAL A 672 -7.68 3.22 26.93
CA VAL A 672 -7.68 4.41 27.79
C VAL A 672 -8.74 5.41 27.34
N PHE A 673 -8.80 5.71 26.03
CA PHE A 673 -9.84 6.59 25.51
C PHE A 673 -11.24 6.02 25.72
N LEU A 674 -11.44 4.72 25.52
CA LEU A 674 -12.72 4.05 25.73
C LEU A 674 -13.19 4.20 27.18
N ILE A 675 -12.34 3.86 28.15
CA ILE A 675 -12.61 3.99 29.59
C ILE A 675 -12.97 5.44 29.94
N LEU A 676 -12.22 6.42 29.45
CA LEU A 676 -12.49 7.84 29.72
C LEU A 676 -13.85 8.29 29.16
N ASN A 677 -14.22 7.88 27.95
CA ASN A 677 -15.51 8.29 27.36
C ASN A 677 -16.68 7.58 28.05
N ILE A 678 -16.55 6.29 28.40
CA ILE A 678 -17.59 5.57 29.15
C ILE A 678 -17.73 6.13 30.58
N LYS A 679 -16.63 6.51 31.25
CA LYS A 679 -16.66 7.14 32.58
C LYS A 679 -17.51 8.41 32.59
N ILE A 680 -17.42 9.20 31.52
CA ILE A 680 -18.24 10.41 31.36
C ILE A 680 -19.69 10.00 31.08
N TRP A 681 -19.92 9.10 30.11
CA TRP A 681 -21.25 8.69 29.69
C TRP A 681 -22.07 8.01 30.79
N LYS A 682 -21.45 7.19 31.63
CA LYS A 682 -22.14 6.45 32.71
C LYS A 682 -22.72 7.37 33.80
N ASN A 683 -22.15 8.56 33.96
CA ASN A 683 -22.56 9.54 34.97
C ASN A 683 -23.62 10.53 34.43
N LEU A 684 -23.94 10.49 33.13
CA LEU A 684 -25.00 11.30 32.55
C LEU A 684 -26.36 10.65 32.82
N LYS A 685 -27.24 11.39 33.50
CA LYS A 685 -28.68 11.12 33.54
C LYS A 685 -29.25 11.46 32.17
N GLU A 686 -29.96 10.52 31.56
CA GLU A 686 -30.73 10.77 30.34
C GLU A 686 -32.01 11.54 30.65
#